data_AF-A0A7R9IEY1-F1
#
_entry.id   AF-A0A7R9IEY1-F1
#
_cell.length_a   1.000
_cell.length_b   1.000
_cell.length_c   1.000
_cell.angle_alpha   90.00
_cell.angle_beta   90.00
_cell.angle_gamma   90.00
#
_symmetry.space_group_name_H-M   'P 1'
#
loop_
_entity.id
_entity.type
_entity.pdbx_description
1 polymer ?
#
loop_
_entity_poly.entity_id
_entity_poly.type
_entity_poly.pdbx_seq_one_letter_code
_entity_poly.pdbx_strand_id
1 'polypeptide(L)'
;MVRDIQWATERVSRLTETVSRLTETVSRLTDTVSELTDTVSILTETVSRLTETVSRPTESVSRLTETVSRLSETVSRLTETASRLTETTSRLTDTVSELTDTVSRLSETVSRLTETASRLTETVSRLTETVSRLTETVSRLTETVSRLTETVSRLTETVSRPTDTISELTDTVSILTETVSRLTETASRLTETVSELTDTVSRLSETVSRLTETASRLTETTSRLTDTVSRLTETVSRLTETASKLTETASRQQKQQGGLYWTNRGSVSIVQCSQNISIRHTLVEEGSEGMFCSREAHGYIKHAAKHGVAEAKHFVMTVFIDRLVTHHSPHQPVRHQAVLINKEQTAMGIKKICCIGAGYVGGPTCSVMAMKCPHITVTVVDKSTERIAQWNSDKLPIYEPGLDDVVQECRGRNLFFSTNIKKGINEADLIFISVNTPTKTLGHGRGRAADLKYVEGAARMIAEMSTSSKIVVEKSTVPVKAAESIMTILRANHKPGVSYQILSNPEFLAEGTAIDDLLNADRVLIGGEDTPEGQAAIEELCWVYGHWINRCNIITMNTWSSELSKLAANAFLAQRISSINSLSAVCEATGADISEVARAVGLDSRIGSKFLQASVGFGGSCFQKDILNLVYICESLNLNEVATYWQQVFSGKQIAVLGFAFKKNTGDTRESPAIHVATKLLLEGAKLHIYDPKVDHSQILEDLTHPNVTEEPEQVRSNVVLHSDPYSATAGTHAIVLCTEWDEFMMLDFGRIYGSMMKPAYIFDGRKILDHESLIKVGFEVQTIGRRLVRAGLARSCGSIAQV
;
A
#
# COMPACT_ATOMS: atom_id res chain seq x y z
N MET A 1 -143.71 69.40 -89.85
CA MET A 1 -142.54 70.31 -89.87
C MET A 1 -142.46 71.24 -88.67
N VAL A 2 -143.38 72.20 -88.44
CA VAL A 2 -143.31 73.09 -87.24
C VAL A 2 -143.57 72.35 -85.92
N ARG A 3 -144.53 71.41 -85.88
CA ARG A 3 -144.81 70.57 -84.68
C ARG A 3 -143.66 69.63 -84.31
N ASP A 4 -142.92 69.13 -85.29
CA ASP A 4 -141.80 68.19 -85.07
C ASP A 4 -140.58 68.92 -84.46
N ILE A 5 -140.37 70.19 -84.82
CA ILE A 5 -139.35 71.06 -84.21
C ILE A 5 -139.73 71.42 -82.77
N GLN A 6 -141.00 71.72 -82.48
CA GLN A 6 -141.45 71.95 -81.10
C GLN A 6 -141.28 70.72 -80.20
N TRP A 7 -141.65 69.53 -80.70
CA TRP A 7 -141.46 68.27 -79.97
C TRP A 7 -139.98 67.96 -79.69
N ALA A 8 -139.10 68.18 -80.67
CA ALA A 8 -137.66 68.01 -80.50
C ALA A 8 -137.08 69.03 -79.50
N THR A 9 -137.53 70.28 -79.53
CA THR A 9 -137.04 71.35 -78.63
C THR A 9 -137.43 71.09 -77.18
N GLU A 10 -138.66 70.64 -76.92
CA GLU A 10 -139.15 70.32 -75.58
C GLU A 10 -138.46 69.08 -75.01
N ARG A 11 -138.16 68.10 -75.86
CA ARG A 11 -137.41 66.89 -75.49
C ARG A 11 -135.94 67.18 -75.22
N VAL A 12 -135.32 68.08 -75.99
CA VAL A 12 -133.97 68.61 -75.72
C VAL A 12 -133.96 69.41 -74.43
N SER A 13 -134.96 70.26 -74.15
CA SER A 13 -135.06 71.01 -72.89
C SER A 13 -135.14 70.08 -71.66
N ARG A 14 -136.00 69.06 -71.71
CA ARG A 14 -136.10 68.04 -70.65
C ARG A 14 -134.82 67.22 -70.48
N LEU A 15 -134.14 66.92 -71.59
CA LEU A 15 -132.85 66.23 -71.55
C LEU A 15 -131.78 67.13 -70.91
N THR A 16 -131.74 68.41 -71.26
CA THR A 16 -130.84 69.41 -70.67
C THR A 16 -131.10 69.57 -69.17
N GLU A 17 -132.35 69.62 -68.73
CA GLU A 17 -132.69 69.67 -67.30
C GLU A 17 -132.24 68.40 -66.55
N THR A 18 -132.43 67.24 -67.17
CA THR A 18 -131.96 65.95 -66.62
C THR A 18 -130.44 65.90 -66.54
N VAL A 19 -129.74 66.38 -67.57
CA VAL A 19 -128.28 66.49 -67.61
C VAL A 19 -127.78 67.46 -66.55
N SER A 20 -128.44 68.61 -66.34
CA SER A 20 -128.08 69.55 -65.27
C SER A 20 -128.26 68.95 -63.88
N ARG A 21 -129.36 68.25 -63.61
CA ARG A 21 -129.58 67.54 -62.33
C ARG A 21 -128.56 66.42 -62.11
N LEU A 22 -128.21 65.70 -63.17
CA LEU A 22 -127.18 64.66 -63.12
C LEU A 22 -125.81 65.29 -62.85
N THR A 23 -125.51 66.43 -63.47
CA THR A 23 -124.26 67.19 -63.28
C THR A 23 -124.15 67.70 -61.84
N GLU A 24 -125.24 68.21 -61.27
CA GLU A 24 -125.29 68.62 -59.85
C GLU A 24 -125.10 67.43 -58.91
N THR A 25 -125.70 66.28 -59.21
CA THR A 25 -125.51 65.04 -58.44
C THR A 25 -124.06 64.54 -58.51
N VAL A 26 -123.46 64.58 -59.70
CA VAL A 26 -122.05 64.22 -59.92
C VAL A 26 -121.12 65.19 -59.20
N SER A 27 -121.43 66.49 -59.18
CA SER A 27 -120.67 67.48 -58.40
C SER A 27 -120.71 67.17 -56.92
N ARG A 28 -121.91 66.93 -56.36
CA ARG A 28 -122.08 66.57 -54.94
C ARG A 28 -121.38 65.27 -54.58
N LEU A 29 -121.38 64.28 -55.49
CA LEU A 29 -120.66 63.02 -55.31
C LEU A 29 -119.14 63.25 -55.36
N THR A 30 -118.68 64.14 -56.23
CA THR A 30 -117.26 64.53 -56.33
C THR A 30 -116.78 65.24 -55.07
N ASP A 31 -117.63 66.10 -54.49
CA ASP A 31 -117.35 66.77 -53.22
C ASP A 31 -117.26 65.76 -52.06
N THR A 32 -118.20 64.80 -51.98
CA THR A 32 -118.15 63.74 -50.95
C THR A 32 -116.97 62.80 -51.12
N VAL A 33 -116.58 62.47 -52.36
CA VAL A 33 -115.36 61.69 -52.64
C VAL A 33 -114.11 62.47 -52.21
N SER A 34 -114.10 63.79 -52.38
CA SER A 34 -112.99 64.64 -51.94
C SER A 34 -112.89 64.68 -50.40
N GLU A 35 -114.01 64.89 -49.69
CA GLU A 35 -114.04 64.82 -48.22
C GLU A 35 -113.62 63.45 -47.67
N LEU A 36 -114.04 62.37 -48.33
CA LEU A 36 -113.62 61.01 -47.97
C LEU A 36 -112.11 60.81 -48.21
N THR A 37 -111.58 61.36 -49.29
CA THR A 37 -110.14 61.32 -49.62
C THR A 37 -109.31 62.08 -48.59
N ASP A 38 -109.79 63.24 -48.14
CA ASP A 38 -109.16 64.02 -47.07
C ASP A 38 -109.19 63.25 -45.74
N THR A 39 -110.32 62.61 -45.42
CA THR A 39 -110.45 61.79 -44.21
C THR A 39 -109.50 60.58 -44.24
N VAL A 40 -109.38 59.91 -45.39
CA VAL A 40 -108.43 58.81 -45.58
C VAL A 40 -106.99 59.28 -45.46
N SER A 41 -106.67 60.48 -45.94
CA SER A 41 -105.32 61.07 -45.80
C SER A 41 -104.99 61.36 -44.33
N ILE A 42 -105.92 61.94 -43.57
CA ILE A 42 -105.76 62.17 -42.12
C ILE A 42 -105.61 60.84 -41.37
N LEU A 43 -106.39 59.83 -41.72
CA LEU A 43 -106.29 58.51 -41.11
C LEU A 43 -104.94 57.85 -41.43
N THR A 44 -104.45 57.98 -42.66
CA THR A 44 -103.15 57.45 -43.10
C THR A 44 -101.99 58.13 -42.37
N GLU A 45 -102.07 59.45 -42.16
CA GLU A 45 -101.10 60.21 -41.38
C GLU A 45 -101.14 59.80 -39.90
N THR A 46 -102.34 59.61 -39.35
CA THR A 46 -102.51 59.16 -37.96
C THR A 46 -101.94 57.75 -37.75
N VAL A 47 -102.20 56.82 -38.68
CA VAL A 47 -101.64 55.46 -38.65
C VAL A 47 -100.12 55.48 -38.79
N SER A 48 -99.56 56.36 -39.64
CA SER A 48 -98.11 56.51 -39.80
C SER A 48 -97.47 57.01 -38.49
N ARG A 49 -98.09 58.02 -37.85
CA ARG A 49 -97.64 58.53 -36.53
C ARG A 49 -97.76 57.48 -35.42
N LEU A 50 -98.83 56.68 -35.41
CA LEU A 50 -99.01 55.58 -34.46
C LEU A 50 -97.95 54.49 -34.68
N THR A 51 -97.67 54.15 -35.94
CA THR A 51 -96.64 53.17 -36.32
C THR A 51 -95.28 53.64 -35.83
N GLU A 52 -94.94 54.91 -36.04
CA GLU A 52 -93.68 55.51 -35.57
C GLU A 52 -93.57 55.50 -34.04
N THR A 53 -94.67 55.79 -33.32
CA THR A 53 -94.69 55.74 -31.85
C THR A 53 -94.56 54.33 -31.29
N VAL A 54 -95.02 53.29 -32.00
CA VAL A 54 -94.87 51.88 -31.60
C VAL A 54 -93.46 51.34 -31.91
N SER A 55 -92.77 51.85 -32.94
CA SER A 55 -91.39 51.45 -33.25
C SER A 55 -90.36 51.87 -32.18
N ARG A 56 -90.54 53.01 -31.51
CA ARG A 56 -89.57 53.51 -30.50
C ARG A 56 -89.47 52.62 -29.24
N PRO A 57 -90.58 52.14 -28.64
CA PRO A 57 -90.53 51.12 -27.60
C PRO A 57 -89.94 49.80 -28.10
N THR A 58 -90.21 49.40 -29.34
CA THR A 58 -89.72 48.14 -29.93
C THR A 58 -88.19 48.13 -30.04
N GLU A 59 -87.59 49.23 -30.49
CA GLU A 59 -86.13 49.38 -30.54
C GLU A 59 -85.49 49.41 -29.14
N SER A 60 -86.15 50.08 -28.19
CA SER A 60 -85.70 50.13 -26.79
C SER A 60 -85.74 48.76 -26.12
N VAL A 61 -86.79 47.97 -26.39
CA VAL A 61 -86.91 46.57 -25.93
C VAL A 61 -85.82 45.72 -26.55
N SER A 62 -85.55 45.85 -27.86
CA SER A 62 -84.47 45.09 -28.52
C SER A 62 -83.09 45.37 -27.89
N ARG A 63 -82.79 46.64 -27.60
CA ARG A 63 -81.53 47.04 -26.92
C ARG A 63 -81.45 46.50 -25.49
N LEU A 64 -82.57 46.51 -24.76
CA LEU A 64 -82.64 45.94 -23.42
C LEU A 64 -82.43 44.42 -23.46
N THR A 65 -83.04 43.72 -24.42
CA THR A 65 -82.86 42.28 -24.63
C THR A 65 -81.41 41.92 -24.96
N GLU A 66 -80.72 42.71 -25.78
CA GLU A 66 -79.29 42.52 -26.05
C GLU A 66 -78.44 42.73 -24.80
N THR A 67 -78.76 43.77 -24.01
CA THR A 67 -78.04 44.05 -22.75
C THR A 67 -78.25 42.94 -21.72
N VAL A 68 -79.47 42.41 -21.59
CA VAL A 68 -79.79 41.27 -20.72
C VAL A 68 -79.07 40.00 -21.19
N SER A 69 -78.97 39.78 -22.50
CA SER A 69 -78.24 38.63 -23.06
C SER A 69 -76.75 38.70 -22.73
N ARG A 70 -76.12 39.87 -22.89
CA ARG A 70 -74.71 40.11 -22.52
C ARG A 70 -74.47 39.96 -21.02
N LEU A 71 -75.42 40.41 -20.19
CA LEU A 71 -75.35 40.24 -18.74
C LEU A 71 -75.48 38.76 -18.35
N SER A 72 -76.37 38.02 -19.00
CA SER A 72 -76.54 36.57 -18.79
C SER A 72 -75.28 35.79 -19.16
N GLU A 73 -74.61 36.15 -20.26
CA GLU A 73 -73.32 35.58 -20.64
C GLU A 73 -72.22 35.88 -19.62
N THR A 74 -72.18 37.12 -19.11
CA THR A 74 -71.23 37.53 -18.06
C THR A 74 -71.46 36.76 -16.77
N VAL A 75 -72.72 36.58 -16.35
CA VAL A 75 -73.09 35.77 -15.19
C VAL A 75 -72.65 34.32 -15.38
N SER A 76 -72.88 33.73 -16.56
CA SER A 76 -72.46 32.36 -16.87
C SER A 76 -70.95 32.17 -16.75
N ARG A 77 -70.16 33.13 -17.28
CA ARG A 77 -68.69 33.11 -17.15
C ARG A 77 -68.22 33.28 -15.71
N LEU A 78 -68.90 34.09 -14.91
CA LEU A 78 -68.61 34.24 -13.48
C LEU A 78 -68.95 32.96 -12.71
N THR A 79 -70.06 32.31 -13.03
CA THR A 79 -70.43 31.01 -12.44
C THR A 79 -69.40 29.94 -12.78
N GLU A 80 -68.93 29.88 -14.02
CA GLU A 80 -67.85 28.96 -14.42
C GLU A 80 -66.56 29.26 -13.67
N THR A 81 -66.18 30.54 -13.55
CA THR A 81 -64.99 30.94 -12.78
C THR A 81 -65.10 30.56 -11.30
N ALA A 82 -66.27 30.76 -10.69
CA ALA A 82 -66.53 30.37 -9.32
C ALA A 82 -66.41 28.85 -9.15
N SER A 83 -66.97 28.05 -10.07
CA SER A 83 -66.87 26.59 -10.02
C SER A 83 -65.42 26.09 -10.11
N ARG A 84 -64.60 26.69 -10.98
CA ARG A 84 -63.16 26.41 -11.10
C ARG A 84 -62.38 26.80 -9.84
N LEU A 85 -62.76 27.89 -9.20
CA LEU A 85 -62.15 28.33 -7.94
C LEU A 85 -62.52 27.37 -6.79
N THR A 86 -63.77 26.89 -6.75
CA THR A 86 -64.21 25.86 -5.79
C THR A 86 -63.43 24.56 -5.99
N GLU A 87 -63.26 24.09 -7.23
CA GLU A 87 -62.46 22.90 -7.55
C GLU A 87 -60.97 23.09 -7.16
N THR A 88 -60.41 24.28 -7.40
CA THR A 88 -59.04 24.59 -7.00
C THR A 88 -58.91 24.57 -5.47
N THR A 89 -59.91 25.07 -4.76
CA THR A 89 -59.94 25.08 -3.30
C THR A 89 -60.04 23.67 -2.74
N SER A 90 -60.88 22.80 -3.31
CA SER A 90 -60.99 21.40 -2.86
C SER A 90 -59.69 20.63 -3.10
N ARG A 91 -59.07 20.80 -4.27
CA ARG A 91 -57.76 20.21 -4.56
C ARG A 91 -56.68 20.69 -3.59
N LEU A 92 -56.69 21.97 -3.23
CA LEU A 92 -55.76 22.49 -2.23
C LEU A 92 -56.03 21.89 -0.86
N THR A 93 -57.28 21.73 -0.45
CA THR A 93 -57.65 21.03 0.80
C THR A 93 -57.12 19.60 0.81
N ASP A 94 -57.31 18.84 -0.28
CA ASP A 94 -56.80 17.47 -0.39
C ASP A 94 -55.27 17.42 -0.24
N THR A 95 -54.55 18.33 -0.91
CA THR A 95 -53.08 18.40 -0.78
C THR A 95 -52.61 18.76 0.63
N VAL A 96 -53.36 19.60 1.35
CA VAL A 96 -53.05 19.95 2.75
C VAL A 96 -53.29 18.74 3.66
N SER A 97 -54.33 17.95 3.41
CA SER A 97 -54.57 16.70 4.12
C SER A 97 -53.45 15.68 3.87
N GLU A 98 -53.04 15.46 2.62
CA GLU A 98 -51.91 14.58 2.31
C GLU A 98 -50.62 15.06 2.97
N LEU A 99 -50.33 16.37 2.94
CA LEU A 99 -49.17 16.92 3.62
C LEU A 99 -49.23 16.68 5.14
N THR A 100 -50.41 16.80 5.75
CA THR A 100 -50.61 16.53 7.18
C THR A 100 -50.33 15.07 7.53
N ASP A 101 -50.75 14.13 6.67
CA ASP A 101 -50.46 12.70 6.83
C ASP A 101 -48.97 12.41 6.68
N THR A 102 -48.29 13.05 5.71
CA THR A 102 -46.84 12.89 5.56
C THR A 102 -46.06 13.42 6.77
N VAL A 103 -46.47 14.55 7.34
CA VAL A 103 -45.84 15.11 8.55
C VAL A 103 -46.04 14.16 9.74
N SER A 104 -47.22 13.56 9.87
CA SER A 104 -47.51 12.58 10.93
C SER A 104 -46.61 11.34 10.81
N ARG A 105 -46.46 10.79 9.59
CA ARG A 105 -45.56 9.66 9.32
C ARG A 105 -44.08 10.00 9.56
N LEU A 106 -43.68 11.22 9.22
CA LEU A 106 -42.32 11.70 9.49
C LEU A 106 -42.06 11.81 10.99
N SER A 107 -43.04 12.33 11.75
CA SER A 107 -42.97 12.41 13.21
C SER A 107 -42.77 11.02 13.85
N GLU A 108 -43.53 10.02 13.40
CA GLU A 108 -43.38 8.63 13.86
C GLU A 108 -42.00 8.05 13.52
N THR A 109 -41.49 8.36 12.33
CA THR A 109 -40.14 7.96 11.90
C THR A 109 -39.06 8.58 12.79
N VAL A 110 -39.20 9.87 13.13
CA VAL A 110 -38.29 10.57 14.05
C VAL A 110 -38.31 9.95 15.46
N SER A 111 -39.49 9.58 15.96
CA SER A 111 -39.60 8.88 17.25
C SER A 111 -38.89 7.53 17.24
N ARG A 112 -39.05 6.73 16.17
CA ARG A 112 -38.36 5.43 16.02
C ARG A 112 -36.84 5.59 15.89
N LEU A 113 -36.37 6.61 15.18
CA LEU A 113 -34.95 6.94 15.08
C LEU A 113 -34.39 7.35 16.45
N THR A 114 -35.15 8.12 17.23
CA THR A 114 -34.76 8.52 18.59
C THR A 114 -34.64 7.32 19.52
N GLU A 115 -35.56 6.36 19.45
CA GLU A 115 -35.47 5.10 20.20
C GLU A 115 -34.24 4.27 19.78
N THR A 116 -33.98 4.19 18.47
CA THR A 116 -32.81 3.49 17.92
C THR A 116 -31.50 4.13 18.38
N ALA A 117 -31.42 5.46 18.41
CA ALA A 117 -30.26 6.20 18.90
C ALA A 117 -29.99 5.94 20.39
N SER A 118 -31.05 5.87 21.21
CA SER A 118 -30.94 5.51 22.63
C SER A 118 -30.39 4.08 22.82
N ARG A 119 -30.90 3.10 22.05
CA ARG A 119 -30.40 1.71 22.09
C ARG A 119 -28.95 1.60 21.61
N LEU A 120 -28.56 2.39 20.61
CA LEU A 120 -27.18 2.45 20.14
C LEU A 120 -26.26 3.04 21.23
N THR A 121 -26.71 4.08 21.93
CA THR A 121 -25.97 4.70 23.04
C THR A 121 -25.72 3.71 24.18
N GLU A 122 -26.72 2.89 24.53
CA GLU A 122 -26.56 1.81 25.51
C GLU A 122 -25.56 0.75 25.03
N THR A 123 -25.62 0.38 23.75
CA THR A 123 -24.70 -0.58 23.13
C THR A 123 -23.25 -0.07 23.15
N VAL A 124 -23.04 1.21 22.81
CA VAL A 124 -21.72 1.87 22.87
C VAL A 124 -21.19 1.90 24.30
N SER A 125 -22.04 2.15 25.29
CA SER A 125 -21.65 2.13 26.70
C SER A 125 -21.17 0.72 27.13
N ARG A 126 -21.91 -0.34 26.76
CA ARG A 126 -21.50 -1.74 27.01
C ARG A 126 -20.20 -2.13 26.29
N LEU A 127 -20.01 -1.65 25.07
CA LEU A 127 -18.78 -1.87 24.32
C LEU A 127 -17.59 -1.16 24.98
N THR A 128 -17.79 0.05 25.47
CA THR A 128 -16.77 0.84 26.19
C THR A 128 -16.32 0.13 27.47
N GLU A 129 -17.26 -0.47 28.22
CA GLU A 129 -16.94 -1.31 29.37
C GLU A 129 -16.13 -2.55 28.98
N THR A 130 -16.50 -3.19 27.86
CA THR A 130 -15.78 -4.36 27.33
C THR A 130 -14.36 -4.00 26.90
N VAL A 131 -14.17 -2.86 26.24
CA VAL A 131 -12.84 -2.36 25.83
C VAL A 131 -11.98 -2.04 27.06
N SER A 132 -12.55 -1.45 28.11
CA SER A 132 -11.85 -1.21 29.37
C SER A 132 -11.34 -2.51 30.00
N ARG A 133 -12.18 -3.56 30.06
CA ARG A 133 -11.80 -4.90 30.56
C ARG A 133 -10.72 -5.55 29.70
N LEU A 134 -10.80 -5.40 28.38
CA LEU A 134 -9.78 -5.93 27.46
C LEU A 134 -8.45 -5.21 27.65
N THR A 135 -8.49 -3.89 27.84
CA THR A 135 -7.30 -3.06 28.11
C THR A 135 -6.60 -3.51 29.40
N GLU A 136 -7.36 -3.77 30.46
CA GLU A 136 -6.82 -4.33 31.71
C GLU A 136 -6.16 -5.71 31.48
N THR A 137 -6.79 -6.55 30.66
CA THR A 137 -6.25 -7.87 30.31
C THR A 137 -4.95 -7.76 29.52
N VAL A 138 -4.86 -6.84 28.57
CA VAL A 138 -3.64 -6.57 27.78
C VAL A 138 -2.52 -6.04 28.67
N SER A 139 -2.82 -5.17 29.64
CA SER A 139 -1.82 -4.68 30.61
C SER A 139 -1.26 -5.83 31.45
N ARG A 140 -2.11 -6.74 31.95
CA ARG A 140 -1.67 -7.95 32.67
C ARG A 140 -0.82 -8.89 31.81
N LEU A 141 -1.19 -9.06 30.54
CA LEU A 141 -0.42 -9.88 29.60
C LEU A 141 0.95 -9.23 29.33
N THR A 142 1.00 -7.92 29.18
CA THR A 142 2.24 -7.16 28.98
C THR A 142 3.18 -7.33 30.18
N GLU A 143 2.66 -7.23 31.40
CA GLU A 143 3.44 -7.51 32.62
C GLU A 143 3.99 -8.95 32.64
N THR A 144 3.18 -9.92 32.20
CA THR A 144 3.59 -11.33 32.09
C THR A 144 4.71 -11.51 31.06
N VAL A 145 4.61 -10.85 29.90
CA VAL A 145 5.64 -10.88 28.86
C VAL A 145 6.94 -10.23 29.35
N SER A 146 6.87 -9.13 30.09
CA SER A 146 8.06 -8.50 30.70
C SER A 146 8.77 -9.45 31.67
N ARG A 147 8.01 -10.14 32.55
CA ARG A 147 8.56 -11.16 33.46
C ARG A 147 9.16 -12.35 32.72
N LEU A 148 8.53 -12.79 31.63
CA LEU A 148 9.06 -13.88 30.80
C LEU A 148 10.35 -13.44 30.09
N THR A 149 10.41 -12.20 29.62
CA THR A 149 11.60 -11.62 28.99
C THR A 149 12.76 -11.56 29.98
N GLU A 150 12.52 -11.12 31.22
CA GLU A 150 13.53 -11.15 32.28
C GLU A 150 14.02 -12.57 32.58
N THR A 151 13.10 -13.54 32.57
CA THR A 151 13.44 -14.97 32.76
C THR A 151 14.31 -15.50 31.61
N VAL A 152 13.99 -15.13 30.36
CA VAL A 152 14.77 -15.50 29.18
C VAL A 152 16.16 -14.87 29.21
N SER A 153 16.30 -13.61 29.63
CA SER A 153 17.61 -12.96 29.81
C SER A 153 18.46 -13.69 30.85
N ARG A 154 17.88 -14.07 31.99
CA ARG A 154 18.57 -14.87 33.01
C ARG A 154 18.95 -16.26 32.49
N LEU A 155 18.09 -16.89 31.71
CA LEU A 155 18.37 -18.20 31.11
C LEU A 155 19.51 -18.08 30.08
N THR A 156 19.53 -17.01 29.29
CA THR A 156 20.60 -16.71 28.33
C THR A 156 21.93 -16.53 29.03
N GLU A 157 21.95 -15.80 30.15
CA GLU A 157 23.14 -15.63 31.00
C GLU A 157 23.61 -16.97 31.63
N THR A 158 22.69 -17.87 31.99
CA THR A 158 23.09 -19.21 32.44
C THR A 158 23.65 -20.09 31.33
N VAL A 159 23.21 -19.91 30.08
CA VAL A 159 23.69 -20.68 28.92
C VAL A 159 25.04 -20.17 28.40
N SER A 160 25.41 -18.90 28.63
CA SER A 160 26.72 -18.38 28.25
C SER A 160 27.87 -18.88 29.15
N ARG A 161 27.60 -19.21 30.43
CA ARG A 161 28.63 -19.69 31.37
C ARG A 161 29.31 -21.00 30.96
N PRO A 162 28.59 -22.03 30.46
CA PRO A 162 29.23 -23.21 29.87
C PRO A 162 30.14 -22.89 28.68
N THR A 163 29.80 -21.91 27.85
CA THR A 163 30.61 -21.53 26.68
C THR A 163 31.98 -20.99 27.09
N ASP A 164 32.04 -20.18 28.15
CA ASP A 164 33.31 -19.68 28.70
C ASP A 164 34.16 -20.82 29.26
N THR A 165 33.54 -21.78 29.99
CA THR A 165 34.25 -22.95 30.51
C THR A 165 34.76 -23.89 29.41
N ILE A 166 34.05 -23.99 28.28
CA ILE A 166 34.50 -24.77 27.12
C ILE A 166 35.70 -24.09 26.45
N SER A 167 35.75 -22.75 26.42
CA SER A 167 36.92 -22.01 25.94
C SER A 167 38.16 -22.29 26.81
N GLU A 168 38.03 -22.21 28.13
CA GLU A 168 39.14 -22.50 29.06
C GLU A 168 39.61 -23.96 28.95
N LEU A 169 38.68 -24.90 28.76
CA LEU A 169 39.02 -26.31 28.56
C LEU A 169 39.74 -26.52 27.21
N THR A 170 39.35 -25.79 26.17
CA THR A 170 40.00 -25.83 24.85
C THR A 170 41.44 -25.33 24.94
N ASP A 171 41.67 -24.23 25.66
CA ASP A 171 43.02 -23.71 25.92
C ASP A 171 43.87 -24.73 26.69
N THR A 172 43.27 -25.38 27.69
CA THR A 172 43.94 -26.43 28.48
C THR A 172 44.31 -27.65 27.63
N VAL A 173 43.43 -28.07 26.72
CA VAL A 173 43.69 -29.17 25.76
C VAL A 173 44.83 -28.80 24.81
N SER A 174 44.91 -27.54 24.37
CA SER A 174 46.01 -27.04 23.53
C SER A 174 47.36 -27.15 24.27
N ILE A 175 47.42 -26.72 25.54
CA ILE A 175 48.62 -26.84 26.38
C ILE A 175 49.01 -28.30 26.61
N LEU A 176 48.03 -29.18 26.84
CA LEU A 176 48.29 -30.61 27.02
C LEU A 176 48.84 -31.24 25.74
N THR A 177 48.34 -30.82 24.57
CA THR A 177 48.82 -31.29 23.26
C THR A 177 50.28 -30.89 23.03
N GLU A 178 50.64 -29.65 23.35
CA GLU A 178 52.03 -29.17 23.30
C GLU A 178 52.95 -30.00 24.21
N THR A 179 52.46 -30.34 25.40
CA THR A 179 53.19 -31.15 26.38
C THR A 179 53.42 -32.58 25.87
N VAL A 180 52.42 -33.19 25.25
CA VAL A 180 52.54 -34.53 24.63
C VAL A 180 53.54 -34.54 23.48
N SER A 181 53.57 -33.49 22.65
CA SER A 181 54.56 -33.35 21.58
C SER A 181 55.99 -33.30 22.13
N ARG A 182 56.22 -32.53 23.21
CA ARG A 182 57.54 -32.46 23.89
C ARG A 182 57.95 -33.78 24.54
N LEU A 183 57.01 -34.51 25.13
CA LEU A 183 57.27 -35.85 25.68
C LEU A 183 57.62 -36.84 24.58
N THR A 184 56.96 -36.74 23.42
CA THR A 184 57.24 -37.58 22.25
C THR A 184 58.66 -37.32 21.71
N GLU A 185 59.09 -36.07 21.64
CA GLU A 185 60.47 -35.69 21.28
C GLU A 185 61.50 -36.18 22.32
N THR A 186 61.14 -36.18 23.60
CA THR A 186 62.02 -36.72 24.65
C THR A 186 62.16 -38.24 24.52
N ALA A 187 61.07 -38.95 24.20
CA ALA A 187 61.06 -40.40 24.00
C ALA A 187 61.87 -40.82 22.75
N SER A 188 61.83 -40.04 21.66
CA SER A 188 62.65 -40.32 20.47
C SER A 188 64.14 -40.16 20.78
N ARG A 189 64.53 -39.11 21.52
CA ARG A 189 65.92 -38.92 21.99
C ARG A 189 66.39 -40.03 22.93
N LEU A 190 65.49 -40.54 23.79
CA LEU A 190 65.81 -41.68 24.65
C LEU A 190 65.98 -42.98 23.85
N THR A 191 65.22 -43.15 22.76
CA THR A 191 65.36 -44.31 21.86
C THR A 191 66.70 -44.29 21.13
N GLU A 192 67.17 -43.10 20.74
CA GLU A 192 68.50 -42.90 20.13
C GLU A 192 69.62 -43.26 21.12
N THR A 193 69.55 -42.80 22.37
CA THR A 193 70.57 -43.13 23.38
C THR A 193 70.58 -44.61 23.75
N VAL A 194 69.42 -45.28 23.78
CA VAL A 194 69.36 -46.74 23.99
C VAL A 194 70.00 -47.50 22.81
N SER A 195 69.87 -46.99 21.59
CA SER A 195 70.51 -47.58 20.41
C SER A 195 72.04 -47.44 20.50
N GLU A 196 72.54 -46.25 20.85
CA GLU A 196 73.98 -46.03 21.09
C GLU A 196 74.52 -46.93 22.22
N LEU A 197 73.77 -47.06 23.31
CA LEU A 197 74.16 -47.94 24.41
C LEU A 197 74.22 -49.41 23.96
N THR A 198 73.28 -49.84 23.12
CA THR A 198 73.27 -51.21 22.56
C THR A 198 74.51 -51.48 21.69
N ASP A 199 74.94 -50.50 20.90
CA ASP A 199 76.19 -50.58 20.12
C ASP A 199 77.42 -50.67 21.02
N THR A 200 77.46 -49.90 22.12
CA THR A 200 78.57 -49.98 23.08
C THR A 200 78.65 -51.33 23.78
N VAL A 201 77.50 -51.91 24.15
CA VAL A 201 77.43 -53.25 24.76
C VAL A 201 77.92 -54.32 23.78
N SER A 202 77.55 -54.20 22.50
CA SER A 202 78.02 -55.12 21.45
C SER A 202 79.54 -55.07 21.30
N ARG A 203 80.14 -53.88 21.29
CA ARG A 203 81.60 -53.70 21.28
C ARG A 203 82.28 -54.26 22.53
N LEU A 204 81.66 -54.08 23.70
CA LEU A 204 82.18 -54.60 24.97
C LEU A 204 82.19 -56.15 24.95
N SER A 205 81.13 -56.76 24.44
CA SER A 205 81.00 -58.22 24.28
C SER A 205 82.11 -58.80 23.38
N GLU A 206 82.43 -58.12 22.29
CA GLU A 206 83.53 -58.49 21.39
C GLU A 206 84.90 -58.42 22.10
N THR A 207 85.06 -57.41 22.96
CA THR A 207 86.28 -57.24 23.77
C THR A 207 86.43 -58.36 24.82
N VAL A 208 85.33 -58.74 25.49
CA VAL A 208 85.31 -59.84 26.46
C VAL A 208 85.63 -61.18 25.77
N SER A 209 85.13 -61.40 24.56
CA SER A 209 85.43 -62.60 23.78
C SER A 209 86.95 -62.71 23.49
N ARG A 210 87.58 -61.60 23.08
CA ARG A 210 89.05 -61.55 22.86
C ARG A 210 89.84 -61.78 24.15
N LEU A 211 89.39 -61.22 25.28
CA LEU A 211 90.01 -61.46 26.59
C LEU A 211 89.91 -62.92 27.01
N THR A 212 88.77 -63.56 26.74
CA THR A 212 88.53 -64.99 27.03
C THR A 212 89.49 -65.88 26.22
N GLU A 213 89.67 -65.58 24.93
CA GLU A 213 90.66 -66.26 24.09
C GLU A 213 92.08 -66.08 24.64
N THR A 214 92.42 -64.87 25.06
CA THR A 214 93.75 -64.57 25.64
C THR A 214 93.98 -65.34 26.94
N ALA A 215 92.97 -65.41 27.81
CA ALA A 215 93.02 -66.17 29.07
C ALA A 215 93.22 -67.66 28.82
N SER A 216 92.52 -68.24 27.82
CA SER A 216 92.67 -69.65 27.46
C SER A 216 94.11 -70.00 27.02
N ARG A 217 94.76 -69.12 26.23
CA ARG A 217 96.17 -69.26 25.85
C ARG A 217 97.12 -69.16 27.04
N LEU A 218 96.81 -68.27 27.99
CA LEU A 218 97.56 -68.12 29.24
C LEU A 218 97.47 -69.37 30.12
N THR A 219 96.29 -69.99 30.23
CA THR A 219 96.09 -71.25 30.94
C THR A 219 96.93 -72.38 30.32
N GLU A 220 96.98 -72.47 28.99
CA GLU A 220 97.82 -73.45 28.29
C GLU A 220 99.33 -73.23 28.54
N THR A 221 99.80 -71.98 28.56
CA THR A 221 101.19 -71.72 28.95
C THR A 221 101.49 -72.07 30.40
N THR A 222 100.53 -71.87 31.30
CA THR A 222 100.70 -72.13 32.74
C THR A 222 100.77 -73.63 33.02
N SER A 223 99.97 -74.45 32.33
CA SER A 223 100.05 -75.92 32.44
C SER A 223 101.41 -76.43 31.97
N ARG A 224 101.91 -75.94 30.83
CA ARG A 224 103.26 -76.27 30.33
C ARG A 224 104.36 -75.86 31.32
N LEU A 225 104.24 -74.69 31.94
CA LEU A 225 105.21 -74.24 32.94
C LEU A 225 105.17 -75.12 34.20
N THR A 226 103.99 -75.56 34.62
CA THR A 226 103.79 -76.44 35.78
C THR A 226 104.47 -77.79 35.56
N ASP A 227 104.31 -78.42 34.40
CA ASP A 227 105.01 -79.66 34.05
C ASP A 227 106.54 -79.49 34.08
N THR A 228 107.01 -78.31 33.68
CA THR A 228 108.45 -77.99 33.68
C THR A 228 108.99 -77.87 35.11
N VAL A 229 108.24 -77.20 35.99
CA VAL A 229 108.59 -77.04 37.41
C VAL A 229 108.62 -78.39 38.12
N SER A 230 107.63 -79.25 37.90
CA SER A 230 107.60 -80.60 38.50
C SER A 230 108.85 -81.42 38.17
N ARG A 231 109.34 -81.34 36.93
CA ARG A 231 110.60 -82.00 36.52
C ARG A 231 111.84 -81.38 37.19
N LEU A 232 111.85 -80.07 37.38
CA LEU A 232 112.95 -79.38 38.09
C LEU A 232 112.98 -79.75 39.58
N THR A 233 111.82 -79.84 40.24
CA THR A 233 111.71 -80.22 41.65
C THR A 233 112.28 -81.61 41.91
N GLU A 234 112.01 -82.58 41.03
CA GLU A 234 112.59 -83.92 41.14
C GLU A 234 114.13 -83.90 41.03
N THR A 235 114.67 -83.00 40.20
CA THR A 235 116.11 -82.84 40.00
C THR A 235 116.78 -82.22 41.24
N VAL A 236 116.15 -81.21 41.85
CA VAL A 236 116.66 -80.54 43.07
C VAL A 236 116.68 -81.48 44.27
N SER A 237 115.66 -82.34 44.44
CA SER A 237 115.65 -83.31 45.55
C SER A 237 116.86 -84.27 45.49
N ARG A 238 117.33 -84.66 44.30
CA ARG A 238 118.53 -85.50 44.14
C ARG A 238 119.83 -84.77 44.45
N LEU A 239 119.90 -83.46 44.17
CA LEU A 239 121.08 -82.63 44.47
C LEU A 239 121.23 -82.36 45.98
N THR A 240 120.13 -82.17 46.71
CA THR A 240 120.14 -81.91 48.15
C THR A 240 120.68 -83.11 48.95
N GLU A 241 120.41 -84.33 48.53
CA GLU A 241 120.97 -85.55 49.15
C GLU A 241 122.50 -85.67 48.93
N THR A 242 123.01 -85.05 47.87
CA THR A 242 124.45 -85.08 47.55
C THR A 242 125.22 -84.00 48.34
N ALA A 243 124.60 -82.85 48.58
CA ALA A 243 125.21 -81.73 49.32
C ALA A 243 125.40 -82.02 50.82
N SER A 244 124.54 -82.81 51.45
CA SER A 244 124.66 -83.18 52.87
C SER A 244 125.90 -84.02 53.19
N LYS A 245 126.48 -84.73 52.19
CA LYS A 245 127.70 -85.54 52.35
C LYS A 245 129.01 -84.76 52.26
N LEU A 246 129.00 -83.53 51.72
CA LEU A 246 130.23 -82.75 51.46
C LEU A 246 130.62 -81.80 52.61
N THR A 247 129.68 -81.43 53.48
CA THR A 247 129.90 -80.45 54.56
C THR A 247 130.68 -81.03 55.75
N GLU A 248 130.70 -82.34 55.95
CA GLU A 248 131.36 -82.97 57.11
C GLU A 248 132.89 -83.11 56.94
N THR A 249 133.40 -83.05 55.71
CA THR A 249 134.84 -83.23 55.38
C THR A 249 135.71 -81.96 55.48
N ALA A 250 135.13 -80.75 55.55
CA ALA A 250 135.88 -79.51 55.38
C ALA A 250 136.54 -78.92 56.66
N SER A 251 136.27 -79.47 57.85
CA SER A 251 136.61 -78.81 59.13
C SER A 251 137.99 -79.14 59.73
N ARG A 252 138.97 -79.67 58.98
CA ARG A 252 140.23 -80.21 59.57
C ARG A 252 141.60 -79.81 58.97
N GLN A 253 141.76 -78.86 58.04
CA GLN A 253 143.11 -78.40 57.61
C GLN A 253 143.27 -76.87 57.39
N GLN A 254 144.34 -76.33 58.01
CA GLN A 254 145.04 -75.02 57.82
C GLN A 254 144.28 -73.72 58.14
N LYS A 255 144.69 -72.79 59.02
CA LYS A 255 145.91 -72.50 59.83
C LYS A 255 147.27 -72.59 59.09
N GLN A 256 147.51 -71.70 58.14
CA GLN A 256 148.82 -71.06 57.83
C GLN A 256 148.69 -70.11 56.63
N GLN A 257 149.45 -69.00 56.66
CA GLN A 257 149.61 -67.94 55.63
C GLN A 257 148.40 -66.98 55.50
N GLY A 258 148.53 -65.68 55.79
CA GLY A 258 149.35 -64.69 55.07
C GLY A 258 148.49 -64.19 53.90
N GLY A 259 147.83 -63.03 53.93
CA GLY A 259 148.42 -61.70 53.89
C GLY A 259 147.96 -61.01 52.58
N LEU A 260 147.79 -59.68 52.64
CA LEU A 260 147.53 -58.73 51.53
C LEU A 260 146.10 -58.55 50.97
N TYR A 261 145.62 -57.31 51.18
CA TYR A 261 145.09 -56.35 50.20
C TYR A 261 144.17 -56.82 49.06
N TRP A 262 143.00 -56.17 48.98
CA TRP A 262 142.37 -55.47 47.82
C TRP A 262 140.90 -55.25 48.25
N THR A 263 140.54 -54.05 48.73
CA THR A 263 139.82 -52.96 48.01
C THR A 263 138.63 -53.50 47.18
N ASN A 264 137.45 -52.89 47.15
CA ASN A 264 137.19 -51.49 46.81
C ASN A 264 135.66 -51.27 46.80
N ARG A 265 135.23 -50.05 47.21
CA ARG A 265 134.06 -49.27 46.73
C ARG A 265 132.65 -49.86 46.87
N GLY A 266 131.60 -49.09 47.14
CA GLY A 266 131.42 -47.64 47.26
C GLY A 266 130.17 -47.39 48.11
N SER A 267 130.01 -46.28 48.82
CA SER A 267 129.97 -44.91 48.28
C SER A 267 129.01 -44.82 47.10
N VAL A 268 127.71 -44.67 47.38
CA VAL A 268 126.80 -44.01 46.42
C VAL A 268 126.04 -42.92 47.16
N SER A 269 126.55 -41.73 46.94
CA SER A 269 125.91 -40.44 47.12
C SER A 269 124.86 -40.21 46.03
N ILE A 270 123.84 -39.41 46.37
CA ILE A 270 123.36 -38.25 45.59
C ILE A 270 123.17 -38.47 44.07
N VAL A 271 121.92 -38.46 43.59
CA VAL A 271 121.43 -37.52 42.55
C VAL A 271 119.91 -37.31 42.73
N GLN A 272 119.53 -36.05 42.56
CA GLN A 272 118.20 -35.45 42.46
C GLN A 272 117.08 -36.33 41.87
N CYS A 273 115.88 -36.17 42.41
CA CYS A 273 114.69 -36.04 41.57
C CYS A 273 113.82 -34.90 42.09
N SER A 274 113.56 -33.96 41.20
CA SER A 274 112.82 -32.71 41.33
C SER A 274 111.35 -32.87 40.94
N GLN A 275 110.50 -31.97 41.46
CA GLN A 275 109.14 -31.59 41.03
C GLN A 275 108.02 -32.65 41.21
N ASN A 276 106.79 -32.34 41.63
CA ASN A 276 106.11 -31.06 41.92
C ASN A 276 104.85 -31.30 42.80
N ILE A 277 104.64 -30.41 43.79
CA ILE A 277 103.41 -29.65 44.16
C ILE A 277 102.13 -30.45 44.51
N SER A 278 101.31 -30.18 45.55
CA SER A 278 101.12 -29.02 46.45
C SER A 278 100.55 -29.49 47.79
N ILE A 279 100.75 -28.69 48.84
CA ILE A 279 100.30 -28.92 50.22
C ILE A 279 99.46 -27.71 50.68
N ARG A 280 98.51 -27.99 51.58
CA ARG A 280 98.01 -27.17 52.71
C ARG A 280 96.91 -26.11 52.51
N HIS A 281 96.08 -26.13 53.57
CA HIS A 281 95.56 -25.03 54.39
C HIS A 281 94.13 -24.49 54.14
N THR A 282 93.28 -24.73 55.16
CA THR A 282 92.39 -23.80 55.91
C THR A 282 91.22 -23.04 55.27
N LEU A 283 90.21 -22.83 56.15
CA LEU A 283 89.29 -21.67 56.29
C LEU A 283 88.12 -21.62 55.28
N VAL A 284 86.87 -21.56 55.74
CA VAL A 284 86.14 -20.40 56.30
C VAL A 284 85.86 -19.35 55.23
N GLU A 285 84.55 -19.12 55.07
CA GLU A 285 83.87 -17.90 54.67
C GLU A 285 84.06 -17.29 53.29
N GLU A 286 82.97 -16.58 52.97
CA GLU A 286 82.89 -15.41 52.12
C GLU A 286 83.01 -15.64 50.62
N GLY A 287 82.26 -14.93 49.81
CA GLY A 287 81.43 -13.76 50.06
C GLY A 287 80.54 -13.57 48.84
N SER A 288 79.41 -12.88 49.04
CA SER A 288 79.34 -11.43 48.74
C SER A 288 79.09 -11.24 47.25
N GLU A 289 78.05 -10.56 46.80
CA GLU A 289 77.43 -9.33 47.32
C GLU A 289 75.91 -9.41 47.08
N GLY A 290 75.00 -9.03 47.98
CA GLY A 290 75.11 -8.13 49.12
C GLY A 290 74.67 -6.72 48.72
N MET A 291 73.76 -6.14 49.51
CA MET A 291 73.34 -4.73 49.53
C MET A 291 72.27 -4.31 48.51
N PHE A 292 71.21 -3.55 48.83
CA PHE A 292 70.93 -2.70 49.98
C PHE A 292 69.43 -2.34 50.03
N CYS A 293 68.93 -2.06 51.25
CA CYS A 293 68.01 -0.96 51.65
C CYS A 293 66.71 -0.67 50.83
N SER A 294 65.60 -0.19 51.38
CA SER A 294 65.21 0.23 52.72
C SER A 294 63.80 0.82 52.61
N ARG A 295 63.02 0.71 53.69
CA ARG A 295 62.19 1.75 54.34
C ARG A 295 61.31 2.72 53.51
N GLU A 296 60.06 2.76 54.00
CA GLU A 296 59.30 3.95 54.46
C GLU A 296 58.76 4.95 53.43
N ALA A 297 57.43 5.10 53.43
CA ALA A 297 56.71 6.28 53.95
C ALA A 297 55.24 6.21 53.47
N HIS A 298 54.27 5.98 54.37
CA HIS A 298 53.49 6.99 55.11
C HIS A 298 52.44 7.76 54.28
N GLY A 299 51.17 7.62 54.68
CA GLY A 299 50.07 8.47 54.21
C GLY A 299 48.68 8.03 54.66
N TYR A 300 48.40 8.17 55.95
CA TYR A 300 47.09 8.00 56.61
C TYR A 300 46.05 9.07 56.19
N ILE A 301 44.74 8.77 56.28
CA ILE A 301 43.71 9.40 57.19
C ILE A 301 42.24 9.18 56.69
N LYS A 302 41.46 8.48 57.55
CA LYS A 302 40.02 8.61 57.99
C LYS A 302 38.88 8.81 56.96
N HIS A 303 37.80 8.01 56.95
CA HIS A 303 36.74 7.69 57.94
C HIS A 303 35.63 8.76 58.07
N ALA A 304 34.38 8.39 57.72
CA ALA A 304 33.09 8.70 58.37
C ALA A 304 31.96 8.10 57.48
N ALA A 305 31.07 7.18 57.88
CA ALA A 305 30.14 7.10 59.01
C ALA A 305 28.82 7.88 58.80
N LYS A 306 27.74 7.08 58.68
CA LYS A 306 26.43 7.16 59.35
C LYS A 306 25.41 8.28 59.03
N HIS A 307 24.22 7.76 58.72
CA HIS A 307 22.84 8.27 58.88
C HIS A 307 22.59 9.54 59.70
N GLY A 308 21.67 10.37 59.19
CA GLY A 308 20.87 11.34 59.93
C GLY A 308 19.51 11.57 59.24
N VAL A 309 18.45 11.50 60.03
CA VAL A 309 17.01 11.50 59.69
C VAL A 309 16.38 12.85 60.09
N ALA A 310 15.15 13.12 59.57
CA ALA A 310 14.14 14.11 60.02
C ALA A 310 14.37 15.57 59.59
N GLU A 311 13.40 16.42 59.26
CA GLU A 311 11.91 16.49 59.26
C GLU A 311 11.56 17.77 58.44
N ALA A 312 10.43 17.95 57.73
CA ALA A 312 9.12 18.40 58.22
C ALA A 312 8.19 18.64 56.99
N LYS A 313 6.96 18.07 56.91
CA LYS A 313 5.61 18.66 57.17
C LYS A 313 5.31 19.95 56.37
N HIS A 314 4.16 20.24 55.74
CA HIS A 314 2.74 19.81 55.73
C HIS A 314 2.11 20.56 54.48
N PHE A 315 1.05 20.15 53.76
CA PHE A 315 -0.39 20.34 54.03
C PHE A 315 -1.18 19.99 52.71
N VAL A 316 -1.96 18.89 52.61
CA VAL A 316 -3.47 18.74 52.60
C VAL A 316 -4.24 19.60 51.56
N MET A 317 -4.81 19.03 50.47
CA MET A 317 -6.21 18.50 50.23
C MET A 317 -7.30 19.61 50.22
N THR A 318 -8.31 19.78 49.32
CA THR A 318 -9.29 18.87 48.68
C THR A 318 -10.26 19.67 47.72
N VAL A 319 -10.70 19.05 46.61
CA VAL A 319 -11.99 19.04 45.82
C VAL A 319 -13.15 20.06 46.02
N PHE A 320 -13.81 20.49 44.92
CA PHE A 320 -15.29 20.46 44.57
C PHE A 320 -15.60 21.31 43.29
N ILE A 321 -16.06 20.75 42.15
CA ILE A 321 -17.43 20.55 41.59
C ILE A 321 -18.22 21.81 41.10
N ASP A 322 -18.62 21.72 39.82
CA ASP A 322 -19.81 22.22 39.07
C ASP A 322 -19.86 23.48 38.18
N ARG A 323 -20.60 23.22 37.08
CA ARG A 323 -21.12 23.98 35.93
C ARG A 323 -21.53 25.45 36.14
N LEU A 324 -21.42 26.24 35.06
CA LEU A 324 -22.60 26.74 34.32
C LEU A 324 -22.25 27.39 32.96
N VAL A 325 -23.22 27.21 32.06
CA VAL A 325 -23.39 27.68 30.70
C VAL A 325 -23.51 29.21 30.63
N THR A 326 -22.90 29.86 29.64
CA THR A 326 -23.54 30.94 28.88
C THR A 326 -22.99 31.03 27.45
N HIS A 327 -23.94 31.13 26.52
CA HIS A 327 -23.80 31.46 25.11
C HIS A 327 -22.85 32.65 24.86
N HIS A 328 -22.13 32.64 23.73
CA HIS A 328 -22.29 33.61 22.63
C HIS A 328 -21.41 33.19 21.42
N SER A 329 -22.02 33.22 20.24
CA SER A 329 -21.41 33.32 18.90
C SER A 329 -22.19 34.43 18.18
N PRO A 330 -21.77 34.99 17.02
CA PRO A 330 -20.57 34.72 16.21
C PRO A 330 -19.89 36.00 15.62
N HIS A 331 -18.87 35.78 14.77
CA HIS A 331 -18.34 36.64 13.70
C HIS A 331 -17.39 37.81 14.04
N GLN A 332 -16.12 37.67 13.63
CA GLN A 332 -15.48 38.57 12.64
C GLN A 332 -14.14 37.98 12.11
N PRO A 333 -13.73 38.33 10.88
CA PRO A 333 -12.62 37.69 10.17
C PRO A 333 -11.27 38.24 10.61
N VAL A 334 -10.32 37.35 10.92
CA VAL A 334 -8.93 37.73 11.20
C VAL A 334 -8.27 38.16 9.89
N ARG A 335 -8.06 39.47 9.74
CA ARG A 335 -7.20 40.04 8.71
C ARG A 335 -5.78 39.47 8.89
N HIS A 336 -5.25 38.88 7.83
CA HIS A 336 -3.83 38.53 7.73
C HIS A 336 -3.01 39.81 7.84
N GLN A 337 -2.36 40.00 8.98
CA GLN A 337 -1.30 40.99 9.13
C GLN A 337 -0.04 40.36 8.54
N ALA A 338 0.34 40.81 7.35
CA ALA A 338 1.62 40.48 6.74
C ALA A 338 2.74 40.94 7.69
N VAL A 339 3.33 40.01 8.44
CA VAL A 339 4.57 40.23 9.14
C VAL A 339 5.66 40.25 8.09
N LEU A 340 6.14 41.45 7.76
CA LEU A 340 7.36 41.67 6.99
C LEU A 340 8.54 41.18 7.84
N ILE A 341 8.86 39.88 7.72
CA ILE A 341 10.12 39.33 8.23
C ILE A 341 11.23 39.82 7.28
N ASN A 342 12.23 40.47 7.86
CA ASN A 342 13.43 40.99 7.19
C ASN A 342 14.02 39.96 6.21
N LYS A 343 13.92 40.27 4.91
CA LYS A 343 14.73 39.68 3.84
C LYS A 343 16.17 40.13 4.02
N GLU A 344 16.96 39.45 4.83
CA GLU A 344 18.43 39.45 4.76
C GLU A 344 18.99 38.55 5.86
N GLN A 345 18.96 37.22 5.64
CA GLN A 345 19.97 36.24 6.08
C GLN A 345 19.45 34.82 5.93
N THR A 346 19.69 34.20 4.76
CA THR A 346 20.26 32.86 4.54
C THR A 346 19.96 32.43 3.10
N ALA A 347 20.97 31.92 2.41
CA ALA A 347 20.89 31.55 0.99
C ALA A 347 19.90 30.39 0.79
N MET A 348 18.75 30.65 0.15
CA MET A 348 17.70 29.67 -0.12
C MET A 348 17.86 29.04 -1.49
N GLY A 349 17.72 27.71 -1.55
CA GLY A 349 17.83 26.92 -2.77
C GLY A 349 18.45 25.55 -2.49
N ILE A 350 17.59 24.53 -2.33
CA ILE A 350 17.95 23.11 -2.41
C ILE A 350 18.94 22.88 -3.56
N LYS A 351 20.08 22.25 -3.26
CA LYS A 351 21.13 21.94 -4.26
C LYS A 351 21.21 20.46 -4.58
N LYS A 352 20.86 19.61 -3.62
CA LYS A 352 20.93 18.15 -3.75
C LYS A 352 19.61 17.51 -3.33
N ILE A 353 19.02 16.75 -4.25
CA ILE A 353 17.83 15.94 -4.03
C ILE A 353 18.22 14.47 -4.08
N CYS A 354 17.76 13.70 -3.09
CA CYS A 354 17.79 12.24 -3.13
C CYS A 354 16.36 11.72 -3.25
N CYS A 355 16.13 10.66 -4.02
CA CYS A 355 14.85 9.97 -4.06
C CYS A 355 15.05 8.50 -3.76
N ILE A 356 14.40 8.01 -2.70
CA ILE A 356 14.41 6.60 -2.32
C ILE A 356 13.24 5.91 -3.02
N GLY A 357 13.56 5.11 -4.04
CA GLY A 357 12.61 4.35 -4.86
C GLY A 357 12.72 4.74 -6.34
N ALA A 358 13.26 3.84 -7.17
CA ALA A 358 13.46 4.05 -8.61
C ALA A 358 12.34 3.43 -9.46
N GLY A 359 11.10 3.47 -8.96
CA GLY A 359 9.91 2.95 -9.67
C GLY A 359 9.27 3.96 -10.62
N TYR A 360 8.02 3.69 -10.99
CA TYR A 360 7.17 4.53 -11.87
C TYR A 360 6.94 5.96 -11.38
N VAL A 361 7.06 6.21 -10.08
CA VAL A 361 6.87 7.53 -9.46
C VAL A 361 8.20 8.27 -9.36
N GLY A 362 9.16 7.67 -8.64
CA GLY A 362 10.43 8.33 -8.32
C GLY A 362 11.31 8.58 -9.55
N GLY A 363 11.39 7.63 -10.49
CA GLY A 363 12.21 7.75 -11.69
C GLY A 363 11.80 8.92 -12.59
N PRO A 364 10.56 8.93 -13.14
CA PRO A 364 10.07 10.01 -13.98
C PRO A 364 10.08 11.38 -13.29
N THR A 365 9.58 11.47 -12.03
CA THR A 365 9.56 12.74 -11.28
C THR A 365 10.97 13.33 -11.16
N CYS A 366 11.95 12.52 -10.76
CA CYS A 366 13.33 12.98 -10.59
C CYS A 366 14.01 13.33 -11.91
N SER A 367 13.66 12.63 -12.99
CA SER A 367 14.21 12.90 -14.32
C SER A 367 13.73 14.25 -14.85
N VAL A 368 12.43 14.54 -14.72
CA VAL A 368 11.87 15.85 -15.08
C VAL A 368 12.43 16.96 -14.19
N MET A 369 12.56 16.72 -12.88
CA MET A 369 13.20 17.68 -11.96
C MET A 369 14.64 17.99 -12.36
N ALA A 370 15.44 16.98 -12.70
CA ALA A 370 16.81 17.19 -13.15
C ALA A 370 16.87 18.00 -14.45
N MET A 371 15.98 17.72 -15.40
CA MET A 371 15.89 18.46 -16.67
C MET A 371 15.51 19.93 -16.45
N LYS A 372 14.52 20.19 -15.59
CA LYS A 372 14.00 21.55 -15.34
C LYS A 372 14.85 22.36 -14.36
N CYS A 373 15.65 21.69 -13.54
CA CYS A 373 16.57 22.31 -12.59
C CYS A 373 18.03 21.86 -12.83
N PRO A 374 18.71 22.30 -13.91
CA PRO A 374 20.07 21.86 -14.25
C PRO A 374 21.15 22.12 -13.18
N HIS A 375 20.87 23.03 -12.25
CA HIS A 375 21.75 23.41 -11.14
C HIS A 375 21.55 22.57 -9.88
N ILE A 376 20.49 21.75 -9.83
CA ILE A 376 20.22 20.81 -8.74
C ILE A 376 20.74 19.44 -9.14
N THR A 377 21.49 18.80 -8.25
CA THR A 377 21.89 17.40 -8.41
C THR A 377 20.80 16.49 -7.86
N VAL A 378 20.26 15.61 -8.70
CA VAL A 378 19.20 14.66 -8.35
C VAL A 378 19.76 13.24 -8.40
N THR A 379 19.72 12.54 -7.27
CA THR A 379 20.18 11.15 -7.15
C THR A 379 19.02 10.24 -6.77
N VAL A 380 18.64 9.33 -7.67
CA VAL A 380 17.63 8.30 -7.41
C VAL A 380 18.33 7.04 -6.91
N VAL A 381 17.86 6.50 -5.78
CA VAL A 381 18.43 5.32 -5.15
C VAL A 381 17.40 4.22 -4.95
N ASP A 382 17.81 2.97 -5.14
CA ASP A 382 16.96 1.79 -4.93
C ASP A 382 17.82 0.62 -4.40
N LYS A 383 17.17 -0.32 -3.72
CA LYS A 383 17.82 -1.56 -3.27
C LYS A 383 18.00 -2.55 -4.42
N SER A 384 17.14 -2.50 -5.45
CA SER A 384 17.29 -3.38 -6.62
C SER A 384 18.46 -2.95 -7.49
N THR A 385 19.50 -3.77 -7.47
CA THR A 385 20.71 -3.64 -8.31
C THR A 385 20.36 -3.71 -9.79
N GLU A 386 19.44 -4.59 -10.16
CA GLU A 386 18.99 -4.83 -11.53
C GLU A 386 18.27 -3.60 -12.07
N ARG A 387 17.32 -3.05 -11.29
CA ARG A 387 16.56 -1.86 -11.69
C ARG A 387 17.45 -0.63 -11.86
N ILE A 388 18.41 -0.41 -10.95
CA ILE A 388 19.37 0.68 -11.07
C ILE A 388 20.30 0.47 -12.28
N ALA A 389 20.72 -0.77 -12.57
CA ALA A 389 21.49 -1.06 -13.78
C ALA A 389 20.69 -0.74 -15.05
N GLN A 390 19.40 -1.07 -15.09
CA GLN A 390 18.50 -0.72 -16.21
C GLN A 390 18.37 0.79 -16.39
N TRP A 391 18.16 1.56 -15.31
CA TRP A 391 18.13 3.03 -15.36
C TRP A 391 19.45 3.66 -15.84
N ASN A 392 20.57 2.95 -15.69
CA ASN A 392 21.89 3.37 -16.18
C ASN A 392 22.23 2.82 -17.58
N SER A 393 21.33 2.04 -18.19
CA SER A 393 21.51 1.44 -19.51
C SER A 393 20.72 2.19 -20.60
N ASP A 394 20.85 1.78 -21.85
CA ASP A 394 20.03 2.33 -22.95
C ASP A 394 18.60 1.80 -22.98
N LYS A 395 18.27 0.82 -22.11
CA LYS A 395 16.93 0.26 -21.97
C LYS A 395 16.41 0.50 -20.55
N LEU A 396 15.56 1.51 -20.39
CA LEU A 396 14.96 1.85 -19.11
C LEU A 396 14.06 0.71 -18.57
N PRO A 397 13.90 0.61 -17.24
CA PRO A 397 13.08 -0.43 -16.62
C PRO A 397 11.57 -0.22 -16.81
N ILE A 398 11.17 0.99 -17.22
CA ILE A 398 9.80 1.38 -17.48
C ILE A 398 9.72 2.06 -18.85
N TYR A 399 8.60 1.86 -19.54
CA TYR A 399 8.32 2.54 -20.80
C TYR A 399 7.30 3.65 -20.56
N GLU A 400 7.68 4.88 -20.88
CA GLU A 400 6.82 6.06 -20.86
C GLU A 400 7.16 6.94 -22.07
N PRO A 401 6.17 7.43 -22.83
CA PRO A 401 6.45 8.31 -23.97
C PRO A 401 7.28 9.54 -23.57
N GLY A 402 8.45 9.69 -24.20
CA GLY A 402 9.38 10.80 -23.97
C GLY A 402 10.32 10.65 -22.76
N LEU A 403 10.20 9.59 -21.96
CA LEU A 403 11.05 9.40 -20.78
C LEU A 403 12.51 9.13 -21.15
N ASP A 404 12.75 8.32 -22.19
CA ASP A 404 14.11 8.02 -22.67
C ASP A 404 14.89 9.30 -23.02
N ASP A 405 14.25 10.25 -23.72
CA ASP A 405 14.86 11.51 -24.11
C ASP A 405 15.23 12.37 -22.88
N VAL A 406 14.31 12.50 -21.92
CA VAL A 406 14.52 13.26 -20.67
C VAL A 406 15.66 12.67 -19.85
N VAL A 407 15.70 11.34 -19.71
CA VAL A 407 16.74 10.66 -18.95
C VAL A 407 18.10 10.81 -19.64
N GLN A 408 18.17 10.60 -20.95
CA GLN A 408 19.42 10.72 -21.71
C GLN A 408 19.99 12.13 -21.66
N GLU A 409 19.16 13.18 -21.66
CA GLU A 409 19.62 14.57 -21.57
C GLU A 409 20.32 14.88 -20.22
N CYS A 410 19.84 14.28 -19.13
CA CYS A 410 20.22 14.64 -17.77
C CYS A 410 21.19 13.65 -17.11
N ARG A 411 21.13 12.37 -17.49
CA ARG A 411 21.88 11.28 -16.85
C ARG A 411 23.38 11.51 -16.99
N GLY A 412 24.08 11.47 -15.86
CA GLY A 412 25.52 11.72 -15.80
C GLY A 412 25.92 13.20 -15.78
N ARG A 413 24.98 14.14 -16.02
CA ARG A 413 25.19 15.58 -15.80
C ARG A 413 24.76 15.99 -14.40
N ASN A 414 23.47 15.89 -14.12
CA ASN A 414 22.88 16.22 -12.82
C ASN A 414 21.83 15.20 -12.36
N LEU A 415 21.49 14.18 -13.18
CA LEU A 415 20.69 13.03 -12.78
C LEU A 415 21.58 11.80 -12.60
N PHE A 416 21.44 11.10 -11.48
CA PHE A 416 22.23 9.91 -11.16
C PHE A 416 21.35 8.80 -10.58
N PHE A 417 21.61 7.55 -10.98
CA PHE A 417 20.95 6.36 -10.42
C PHE A 417 21.98 5.51 -9.68
N SER A 418 21.74 5.19 -8.40
CA SER A 418 22.72 4.50 -7.56
C SER A 418 22.09 3.51 -6.59
N THR A 419 22.83 2.46 -6.23
CA THR A 419 22.48 1.56 -5.12
C THR A 419 23.03 2.06 -3.78
N ASN A 420 23.85 3.11 -3.77
CA ASN A 420 24.45 3.67 -2.55
C ASN A 420 23.49 4.65 -1.85
N ILE A 421 22.49 4.08 -1.17
CA ILE A 421 21.45 4.83 -0.44
C ILE A 421 22.06 5.74 0.63
N LYS A 422 23.08 5.25 1.37
CA LYS A 422 23.75 6.02 2.43
C LYS A 422 24.38 7.31 1.91
N LYS A 423 25.09 7.24 0.79
CA LYS A 423 25.68 8.43 0.15
C LYS A 423 24.59 9.41 -0.29
N GLY A 424 23.52 8.91 -0.93
CA GLY A 424 22.39 9.73 -1.36
C GLY A 424 21.73 10.49 -0.22
N ILE A 425 21.43 9.80 0.90
CA ILE A 425 20.82 10.42 2.09
C ILE A 425 21.74 11.46 2.73
N ASN A 426 23.03 11.14 2.88
CA ASN A 426 23.97 12.04 3.56
C ASN A 426 24.13 13.36 2.83
N GLU A 427 24.25 13.32 1.51
CA GLU A 427 24.52 14.50 0.69
C GLU A 427 23.29 15.36 0.40
N ALA A 428 22.08 14.82 0.50
CA ALA A 428 20.86 15.51 0.10
C ALA A 428 20.45 16.64 1.07
N ASP A 429 19.87 17.70 0.53
CA ASP A 429 19.14 18.71 1.30
C ASP A 429 17.66 18.30 1.44
N LEU A 430 17.12 17.72 0.37
CA LEU A 430 15.74 17.21 0.28
C LEU A 430 15.73 15.73 -0.13
N ILE A 431 14.91 14.92 0.54
CA ILE A 431 14.80 13.47 0.32
C ILE A 431 13.35 13.09 0.01
N PHE A 432 13.09 12.59 -1.20
CA PHE A 432 11.82 11.97 -1.55
C PHE A 432 11.74 10.51 -1.08
N ILE A 433 10.58 10.10 -0.58
CA ILE A 433 10.21 8.71 -0.31
C ILE A 433 9.17 8.28 -1.35
N SER A 434 9.60 7.48 -2.32
CA SER A 434 8.83 7.01 -3.48
C SER A 434 8.79 5.48 -3.52
N VAL A 435 8.41 4.86 -2.40
CA VAL A 435 8.38 3.40 -2.21
C VAL A 435 6.95 2.86 -2.23
N ASN A 436 6.80 1.60 -2.60
CA ASN A 436 5.49 0.98 -2.65
C ASN A 436 4.83 0.88 -1.26
N THR A 437 3.52 1.01 -1.23
CA THR A 437 2.66 0.79 -0.06
C THR A 437 1.65 -0.31 -0.39
N PRO A 438 2.07 -1.58 -0.51
CA PRO A 438 1.17 -2.63 -0.96
C PRO A 438 0.01 -2.81 0.01
N THR A 439 -1.12 -3.33 -0.47
CA THR A 439 -2.26 -3.65 0.40
C THR A 439 -1.88 -4.78 1.35
N LYS A 440 -2.26 -4.67 2.63
CA LYS A 440 -1.98 -5.70 3.64
C LYS A 440 -2.63 -7.03 3.25
N THR A 441 -1.84 -8.10 3.24
CA THR A 441 -2.32 -9.46 2.95
C THR A 441 -2.81 -10.21 4.19
N LEU A 442 -2.48 -9.71 5.40
CA LEU A 442 -2.77 -10.35 6.68
C LEU A 442 -2.99 -9.32 7.81
N GLY A 443 -3.66 -9.77 8.88
CA GLY A 443 -3.97 -8.96 10.06
C GLY A 443 -5.09 -7.93 9.86
N HIS A 444 -5.17 -6.96 10.78
CA HIS A 444 -6.17 -5.88 10.74
C HIS A 444 -6.04 -5.06 9.45
N GLY A 445 -7.16 -4.84 8.76
CA GLY A 445 -7.18 -4.14 7.47
C GLY A 445 -6.74 -4.99 6.27
N ARG A 446 -6.69 -6.33 6.40
CA ARG A 446 -6.40 -7.24 5.28
C ARG A 446 -7.26 -6.91 4.05
N GLY A 447 -6.61 -6.83 2.89
CA GLY A 447 -7.24 -6.57 1.59
C GLY A 447 -7.68 -5.12 1.37
N ARG A 448 -7.46 -4.20 2.33
CA ARG A 448 -7.96 -2.82 2.23
C ARG A 448 -6.96 -1.76 2.71
N ALA A 449 -6.30 -1.98 3.84
CA ALA A 449 -5.33 -1.05 4.39
C ALA A 449 -3.97 -1.15 3.67
N ALA A 450 -3.28 -0.03 3.52
CA ALA A 450 -1.90 0.00 3.04
C ALA A 450 -0.92 -0.51 4.10
N ASP A 451 0.10 -1.24 3.66
CA ASP A 451 1.24 -1.67 4.46
C ASP A 451 2.36 -0.60 4.38
N LEU A 452 2.64 0.03 5.53
CA LEU A 452 3.62 1.11 5.63
C LEU A 452 5.06 0.62 5.85
N LYS A 453 5.33 -0.68 5.91
CA LYS A 453 6.67 -1.22 6.25
C LYS A 453 7.83 -0.62 5.44
N TYR A 454 7.60 -0.33 4.16
CA TYR A 454 8.64 0.22 3.29
C TYR A 454 8.86 1.71 3.54
N VAL A 455 7.79 2.46 3.79
CA VAL A 455 7.84 3.88 4.17
C VAL A 455 8.53 4.04 5.52
N GLU A 456 8.15 3.23 6.52
CA GLU A 456 8.81 3.21 7.83
C GLU A 456 10.27 2.78 7.72
N GLY A 457 10.57 1.79 6.88
CA GLY A 457 11.95 1.37 6.61
C GLY A 457 12.80 2.48 6.00
N ALA A 458 12.23 3.27 5.07
CA ALA A 458 12.90 4.44 4.50
C ALA A 458 13.13 5.53 5.57
N ALA A 459 12.13 5.83 6.40
CA ALA A 459 12.25 6.79 7.49
C ALA A 459 13.35 6.39 8.50
N ARG A 460 13.45 5.09 8.85
CA ARG A 460 14.52 4.57 9.71
C ARG A 460 15.91 4.73 9.09
N MET A 461 16.06 4.41 7.81
CA MET A 461 17.33 4.62 7.09
C MET A 461 17.73 6.09 7.07
N ILE A 462 16.77 7.00 6.85
CA ILE A 462 17.03 8.45 6.88
C ILE A 462 17.51 8.88 8.27
N ALA A 463 16.82 8.48 9.35
CA ALA A 463 17.21 8.81 10.71
C ALA A 463 18.61 8.27 11.08
N GLU A 464 18.90 7.02 10.71
CA GLU A 464 20.16 6.36 11.00
C GLU A 464 21.34 7.00 10.25
N MET A 465 21.15 7.36 8.97
CA MET A 465 22.25 7.77 8.11
C MET A 465 22.49 9.27 8.16
N SER A 466 21.45 10.09 8.30
CA SER A 466 21.57 11.55 8.24
C SER A 466 22.57 12.12 9.26
N THR A 467 23.36 13.09 8.80
CA THR A 467 24.36 13.83 9.58
C THR A 467 24.09 15.33 9.62
N SER A 468 23.09 15.81 8.87
CA SER A 468 22.64 17.20 8.83
C SER A 468 21.12 17.25 8.67
N SER A 469 20.50 18.38 8.98
CA SER A 469 19.05 18.56 8.86
C SER A 469 18.55 18.36 7.43
N LYS A 470 17.37 17.76 7.27
CA LYS A 470 16.80 17.39 5.96
C LYS A 470 15.33 17.80 5.85
N ILE A 471 14.90 18.13 4.63
CA ILE A 471 13.48 18.12 4.26
C ILE A 471 13.17 16.73 3.70
N VAL A 472 12.26 16.00 4.33
CA VAL A 472 11.78 14.69 3.88
C VAL A 472 10.43 14.88 3.23
N VAL A 473 10.24 14.33 2.04
CA VAL A 473 9.02 14.49 1.26
C VAL A 473 8.44 13.12 0.93
N GLU A 474 7.25 12.87 1.44
CA GLU A 474 6.43 11.74 1.08
C GLU A 474 5.81 12.02 -0.30
N LYS A 475 6.10 11.18 -1.30
CA LYS A 475 5.66 11.33 -2.72
C LYS A 475 4.77 10.18 -3.20
N SER A 476 4.71 9.10 -2.42
CA SER A 476 4.01 7.88 -2.79
C SER A 476 2.49 8.04 -2.61
N THR A 477 1.72 7.08 -3.09
CA THR A 477 0.30 7.03 -2.71
C THR A 477 0.21 6.38 -1.33
N VAL A 478 0.02 7.21 -0.29
CA VAL A 478 0.00 6.78 1.12
C VAL A 478 -1.37 7.01 1.75
N PRO A 479 -1.74 6.22 2.78
CA PRO A 479 -2.91 6.53 3.59
C PRO A 479 -2.73 7.82 4.38
N VAL A 480 -3.84 8.42 4.81
CA VAL A 480 -3.82 9.55 5.76
C VAL A 480 -3.05 9.14 7.02
N LYS A 481 -2.14 10.00 7.49
CA LYS A 481 -1.20 9.84 8.62
C LYS A 481 0.11 9.09 8.33
N ALA A 482 0.46 8.86 7.07
CA ALA A 482 1.79 8.30 6.76
C ALA A 482 2.91 9.28 7.11
N ALA A 483 2.74 10.56 6.79
CA ALA A 483 3.70 11.61 7.15
C ALA A 483 3.85 11.77 8.67
N GLU A 484 2.76 11.60 9.44
CA GLU A 484 2.81 11.56 10.91
C GLU A 484 3.67 10.39 11.40
N SER A 485 3.48 9.20 10.82
CA SER A 485 4.26 7.99 11.14
C SER A 485 5.75 8.17 10.83
N ILE A 486 6.07 8.77 9.67
CA ILE A 486 7.45 9.11 9.29
C ILE A 486 8.05 10.07 10.32
N MET A 487 7.33 11.15 10.67
CA MET A 487 7.79 12.16 11.62
C MET A 487 8.01 11.56 13.02
N THR A 488 7.13 10.67 13.49
CA THR A 488 7.32 9.94 14.75
C THR A 488 8.63 9.16 14.75
N ILE A 489 8.94 8.43 13.68
CA ILE A 489 10.19 7.67 13.55
C ILE A 489 11.40 8.60 13.53
N LEU A 490 11.35 9.66 12.73
CA LEU A 490 12.45 10.62 12.58
C LEU A 490 12.75 11.33 13.91
N ARG A 491 11.71 11.80 14.63
CA ARG A 491 11.85 12.48 15.93
C ARG A 491 12.38 11.54 17.01
N ALA A 492 11.91 10.29 17.05
CA ALA A 492 12.36 9.31 18.05
C ALA A 492 13.82 8.87 17.86
N ASN A 493 14.37 9.02 16.65
CA ASN A 493 15.72 8.53 16.30
C ASN A 493 16.65 9.66 15.80
N HIS A 494 16.36 10.93 16.13
CA HIS A 494 17.19 12.03 15.68
C HIS A 494 18.55 12.04 16.40
N LYS A 495 19.59 12.49 15.69
CA LYS A 495 20.92 12.73 16.27
C LYS A 495 21.00 14.16 16.79
N PRO A 496 21.80 14.44 17.84
CA PRO A 496 22.01 15.79 18.33
C PRO A 496 22.40 16.76 17.20
N GLY A 497 21.69 17.89 17.08
CA GLY A 497 21.94 18.89 16.05
C GLY A 497 21.35 18.59 14.67
N VAL A 498 20.60 17.49 14.50
CA VAL A 498 19.88 17.16 13.25
C VAL A 498 18.39 17.35 13.46
N SER A 499 17.76 18.13 12.59
CA SER A 499 16.31 18.35 12.55
C SER A 499 15.70 17.90 11.22
N TYR A 500 14.43 17.53 11.24
CA TYR A 500 13.71 17.07 10.05
C TYR A 500 12.42 17.87 9.88
N GLN A 501 12.11 18.21 8.63
CA GLN A 501 10.78 18.67 8.21
C GLN A 501 10.14 17.60 7.34
N ILE A 502 8.85 17.32 7.53
CA ILE A 502 8.10 16.38 6.69
C ILE A 502 7.12 17.13 5.81
N LEU A 503 7.12 16.83 4.52
CA LEU A 503 6.13 17.30 3.57
C LEU A 503 5.40 16.11 2.95
N SER A 504 4.13 16.29 2.63
CA SER A 504 3.41 15.43 1.70
C SER A 504 3.37 16.12 0.34
N ASN A 505 3.76 15.41 -0.72
CA ASN A 505 3.70 15.90 -2.09
C ASN A 505 3.17 14.79 -3.00
N PRO A 506 1.86 14.52 -3.02
CA PRO A 506 1.31 13.39 -3.75
C PRO A 506 1.58 13.46 -5.26
N GLU A 507 1.73 12.30 -5.88
CA GLU A 507 1.85 12.12 -7.32
C GLU A 507 0.47 12.15 -8.01
N PHE A 508 0.35 12.80 -9.17
CA PHE A 508 -0.89 12.83 -9.98
C PHE A 508 -0.71 12.36 -11.43
N LEU A 509 0.44 11.76 -11.76
CA LEU A 509 0.68 11.19 -13.09
C LEU A 509 -0.23 9.97 -13.36
N ALA A 510 -0.50 9.74 -14.64
CA ALA A 510 -1.07 8.51 -15.16
C ALA A 510 -0.05 7.79 -16.06
N GLU A 511 -0.06 6.46 -16.03
CA GLU A 511 0.77 5.64 -16.92
C GLU A 511 0.40 5.91 -18.39
N GLY A 512 1.42 6.07 -19.24
CA GLY A 512 1.30 6.42 -20.64
C GLY A 512 1.27 7.93 -20.93
N THR A 513 1.07 8.78 -19.91
CA THR A 513 1.14 10.25 -20.03
C THR A 513 2.06 10.89 -18.99
N ALA A 514 2.90 10.10 -18.31
CA ALA A 514 3.59 10.54 -17.10
C ALA A 514 4.48 11.77 -17.32
N ILE A 515 5.21 11.83 -18.45
CA ILE A 515 6.07 12.97 -18.77
C ILE A 515 5.27 14.24 -19.02
N ASP A 516 4.16 14.16 -19.76
CA ASP A 516 3.30 15.31 -20.01
C ASP A 516 2.65 15.79 -18.71
N ASP A 517 2.15 14.87 -17.88
CA ASP A 517 1.55 15.17 -16.59
C ASP A 517 2.54 15.87 -15.63
N LEU A 518 3.83 15.53 -15.69
CA LEU A 518 4.88 16.16 -14.88
C LEU A 518 5.32 17.53 -15.41
N LEU A 519 5.28 17.73 -16.73
CA LEU A 519 5.67 18.99 -17.38
C LEU A 519 4.55 20.03 -17.34
N ASN A 520 3.30 19.57 -17.53
CA ASN A 520 2.11 20.38 -17.70
C ASN A 520 1.07 20.08 -16.61
N ALA A 521 1.53 19.85 -15.39
CA ALA A 521 0.68 19.47 -14.27
C ALA A 521 -0.48 20.47 -14.07
N ASP A 522 -1.72 19.96 -14.05
CA ASP A 522 -2.91 20.72 -13.68
C ASP A 522 -2.72 21.45 -12.34
N ARG A 523 -2.07 20.75 -11.39
CA ARG A 523 -1.66 21.25 -10.08
C ARG A 523 -0.52 20.44 -9.50
N VAL A 524 0.30 21.09 -8.68
CA VAL A 524 1.23 20.46 -7.74
C VAL A 524 0.68 20.70 -6.33
N LEU A 525 0.62 19.64 -5.52
CA LEU A 525 0.09 19.72 -4.16
C LEU A 525 1.21 19.52 -3.13
N ILE A 526 1.34 20.44 -2.16
CA ILE A 526 2.36 20.37 -1.11
C ILE A 526 1.70 20.59 0.25
N GLY A 527 1.75 19.58 1.11
CA GLY A 527 1.32 19.62 2.49
C GLY A 527 2.50 19.71 3.45
N GLY A 528 2.43 20.55 4.49
CA GLY A 528 3.43 20.59 5.57
C GLY A 528 2.84 20.98 6.92
N GLU A 529 3.69 21.03 7.96
CA GLU A 529 3.27 21.49 9.30
C GLU A 529 3.02 23.00 9.30
N ASP A 530 2.03 23.44 10.09
CA ASP A 530 1.75 24.87 10.29
C ASP A 530 2.67 25.49 11.36
N THR A 531 3.97 25.42 11.08
CA THR A 531 5.06 25.96 11.90
C THR A 531 5.97 26.82 11.02
N PRO A 532 6.73 27.77 11.58
CA PRO A 532 7.68 28.58 10.80
C PRO A 532 8.65 27.73 9.98
N GLU A 533 9.15 26.64 10.57
CA GLU A 533 10.07 25.71 9.91
C GLU A 533 9.36 24.87 8.84
N GLY A 534 8.12 24.46 9.08
CA GLY A 534 7.28 23.74 8.11
C GLY A 534 6.96 24.60 6.89
N GLN A 535 6.59 25.87 7.11
CA GLN A 535 6.33 26.82 6.02
C GLN A 535 7.60 27.13 5.21
N ALA A 536 8.75 27.24 5.87
CA ALA A 536 10.03 27.39 5.17
C ALA A 536 10.33 26.17 4.28
N ALA A 537 10.09 24.95 4.77
CA ALA A 537 10.26 23.73 3.99
C ALA A 537 9.29 23.65 2.79
N ILE A 538 8.02 24.07 2.98
CA ILE A 538 7.05 24.17 1.89
C ILE A 538 7.57 25.13 0.80
N GLU A 539 8.05 26.31 1.17
CA GLU A 539 8.54 27.30 0.21
C GLU A 539 9.79 26.83 -0.55
N GLU A 540 10.69 26.08 0.09
CA GLU A 540 11.83 25.45 -0.59
C GLU A 540 11.36 24.46 -1.69
N LEU A 541 10.36 23.62 -1.41
CA LEU A 541 9.82 22.71 -2.42
C LEU A 541 9.01 23.45 -3.50
N CYS A 542 8.25 24.49 -3.13
CA CYS A 542 7.57 25.38 -4.07
C CYS A 542 8.58 26.06 -5.02
N TRP A 543 9.74 26.46 -4.51
CA TRP A 543 10.81 27.05 -5.31
C TRP A 543 11.36 26.06 -6.33
N VAL A 544 11.56 24.79 -5.96
CA VAL A 544 11.97 23.74 -6.91
C VAL A 544 10.94 23.61 -8.04
N TYR A 545 9.66 23.38 -7.73
CA TYR A 545 8.61 23.25 -8.75
C TYR A 545 8.39 24.53 -9.57
N GLY A 546 8.62 25.70 -8.97
CA GLY A 546 8.47 27.02 -9.60
C GLY A 546 9.38 27.28 -10.80
N HIS A 547 10.35 26.40 -11.08
CA HIS A 547 11.20 26.48 -12.27
C HIS A 547 10.46 26.15 -13.57
N TRP A 548 9.37 25.37 -13.51
CA TRP A 548 8.57 25.04 -14.70
C TRP A 548 7.06 25.04 -14.47
N ILE A 549 6.60 24.90 -13.22
CA ILE A 549 5.17 24.99 -12.88
C ILE A 549 4.83 26.41 -12.45
N ASN A 550 3.76 26.97 -13.02
CA ASN A 550 3.26 28.27 -12.60
C ASN A 550 2.85 28.24 -11.12
N ARG A 551 3.26 29.25 -10.34
CA ARG A 551 2.94 29.35 -8.91
C ARG A 551 1.44 29.23 -8.61
N CYS A 552 0.55 29.70 -9.50
CA CYS A 552 -0.90 29.55 -9.31
C CYS A 552 -1.38 28.09 -9.34
N ASN A 553 -0.60 27.19 -9.95
CA ASN A 553 -0.88 25.75 -10.00
C ASN A 553 -0.20 25.00 -8.85
N ILE A 554 0.57 25.68 -7.99
CA ILE A 554 1.18 25.07 -6.80
C ILE A 554 0.28 25.40 -5.60
N ILE A 555 -0.40 24.37 -5.08
CA ILE A 555 -1.33 24.48 -3.96
C ILE A 555 -0.62 24.01 -2.69
N THR A 556 -0.57 24.88 -1.68
CA THR A 556 -0.01 24.57 -0.37
C THR A 556 -1.10 24.37 0.67
N MET A 557 -0.93 23.40 1.57
CA MET A 557 -1.88 23.11 2.65
C MET A 557 -1.20 22.40 3.82
N ASN A 558 -1.98 21.94 4.81
CA ASN A 558 -1.43 21.07 5.85
C ASN A 558 -1.20 19.64 5.31
N THR A 559 -0.35 18.89 6.00
CA THR A 559 0.04 17.52 5.60
C THR A 559 -1.14 16.58 5.39
N TRP A 560 -2.11 16.56 6.32
CA TRP A 560 -3.25 15.63 6.25
C TRP A 560 -4.22 15.97 5.12
N SER A 561 -4.46 17.27 4.89
CA SER A 561 -5.26 17.74 3.76
C SER A 561 -4.62 17.31 2.43
N SER A 562 -3.29 17.32 2.34
CA SER A 562 -2.57 16.87 1.15
C SER A 562 -2.76 15.37 0.89
N GLU A 563 -2.52 14.52 1.90
CA GLU A 563 -2.71 13.07 1.80
C GLU A 563 -4.16 12.71 1.45
N LEU A 564 -5.14 13.31 2.15
CA LEU A 564 -6.55 13.05 1.90
C LEU A 564 -7.01 13.52 0.51
N SER A 565 -6.49 14.66 0.02
CA SER A 565 -6.84 15.17 -1.30
C SER A 565 -6.46 14.20 -2.43
N LYS A 566 -5.37 13.44 -2.27
CA LYS A 566 -4.99 12.41 -3.24
C LYS A 566 -5.99 11.25 -3.27
N LEU A 567 -6.34 10.71 -2.10
CA LEU A 567 -7.34 9.64 -1.99
C LEU A 567 -8.70 10.10 -2.52
N ALA A 568 -9.12 11.32 -2.15
CA ALA A 568 -10.37 11.91 -2.61
C ALA A 568 -10.38 12.09 -4.13
N ALA A 569 -9.33 12.66 -4.73
CA ALA A 569 -9.26 12.84 -6.18
C ALA A 569 -9.43 11.52 -6.94
N ASN A 570 -8.72 10.46 -6.52
CA ASN A 570 -8.83 9.15 -7.14
C ASN A 570 -10.21 8.51 -6.92
N ALA A 571 -10.81 8.69 -5.73
CA ALA A 571 -12.17 8.23 -5.44
C ALA A 571 -13.23 8.94 -6.31
N PHE A 572 -13.10 10.25 -6.54
CA PHE A 572 -13.99 11.03 -7.41
C PHE A 572 -13.85 10.62 -8.88
N LEU A 573 -12.64 10.34 -9.37
CA LEU A 573 -12.42 9.84 -10.73
C LEU A 573 -13.11 8.50 -10.95
N ALA A 574 -12.89 7.55 -10.05
CA ALA A 574 -13.55 6.25 -10.10
C ALA A 574 -15.06 6.36 -9.92
N GLN A 575 -15.55 7.27 -9.06
CA GLN A 575 -16.97 7.54 -8.92
C GLN A 575 -17.63 7.98 -10.23
N ARG A 576 -16.99 8.84 -11.02
CA ARG A 576 -17.53 9.28 -12.31
C ARG A 576 -17.70 8.10 -13.27
N ILE A 577 -16.69 7.21 -13.31
CA ILE A 577 -16.75 5.98 -14.12
C ILE A 577 -17.89 5.08 -13.63
N SER A 578 -17.96 4.80 -12.33
CA SER A 578 -19.05 3.98 -11.77
C SER A 578 -20.43 4.59 -12.00
N SER A 579 -20.55 5.91 -11.93
CA SER A 579 -21.81 6.62 -12.18
C SER A 579 -22.24 6.47 -13.63
N ILE A 580 -21.35 6.71 -14.60
CA ILE A 580 -21.71 6.57 -16.02
C ILE A 580 -21.97 5.11 -16.40
N ASN A 581 -21.25 4.15 -15.80
CA ASN A 581 -21.49 2.72 -15.98
C ASN A 581 -22.86 2.30 -15.40
N SER A 582 -23.30 2.90 -14.30
CA SER A 582 -24.65 2.64 -13.78
C SER A 582 -25.74 3.13 -14.74
N LEU A 583 -25.52 4.27 -15.40
CA LEU A 583 -26.43 4.81 -16.41
C LEU A 583 -26.41 4.01 -17.72
N SER A 584 -25.32 3.31 -18.05
CA SER A 584 -25.28 2.44 -19.23
C SER A 584 -26.34 1.34 -19.13
N ALA A 585 -26.53 0.74 -17.96
CA ALA A 585 -27.57 -0.26 -17.73
C ALA A 585 -28.99 0.31 -17.90
N VAL A 586 -29.21 1.57 -17.50
CA VAL A 586 -30.49 2.27 -17.74
C VAL A 586 -30.69 2.52 -19.23
N CYS A 587 -29.64 2.94 -19.94
CA CYS A 587 -29.66 3.16 -21.38
C CYS A 587 -30.02 1.87 -22.14
N GLU A 588 -29.40 0.74 -21.76
CA GLU A 588 -29.71 -0.58 -22.30
C GLU A 588 -31.18 -0.99 -22.07
N ALA A 589 -31.72 -0.71 -20.89
CA ALA A 589 -33.11 -1.03 -20.55
C ALA A 589 -34.16 -0.12 -21.22
N THR A 590 -33.78 1.10 -21.61
CA THR A 590 -34.70 2.12 -22.14
C THR A 590 -34.54 2.39 -23.64
N GLY A 591 -33.44 1.95 -24.25
CA GLY A 591 -33.10 2.19 -25.65
C GLY A 591 -32.32 3.48 -25.91
N ALA A 592 -31.83 4.17 -24.87
CA ALA A 592 -30.92 5.32 -25.02
C ALA A 592 -29.48 4.87 -25.34
N ASP A 593 -28.66 5.77 -25.89
CA ASP A 593 -27.22 5.53 -26.13
C ASP A 593 -26.37 6.23 -25.05
N ILE A 594 -25.54 5.45 -24.34
CA ILE A 594 -24.72 5.98 -23.25
C ILE A 594 -23.70 7.03 -23.71
N SER A 595 -23.22 6.94 -24.95
CA SER A 595 -22.27 7.89 -25.54
C SER A 595 -22.93 9.26 -25.78
N GLU A 596 -24.20 9.25 -26.20
CA GLU A 596 -24.99 10.47 -26.38
C GLU A 596 -25.30 11.12 -25.03
N VAL A 597 -25.69 10.33 -24.03
CA VAL A 597 -25.96 10.79 -22.67
C VAL A 597 -24.68 11.37 -22.04
N ALA A 598 -23.56 10.65 -22.10
CA ALA A 598 -22.26 11.11 -21.59
C ALA A 598 -21.84 12.44 -22.22
N ARG A 599 -22.00 12.58 -23.54
CA ARG A 599 -21.71 13.82 -24.27
C ARG A 599 -22.61 14.96 -23.79
N ALA A 600 -23.92 14.73 -23.66
CA ALA A 600 -24.87 15.76 -23.22
C ALA A 600 -24.57 16.22 -21.78
N VAL A 601 -24.32 15.28 -20.86
CA VAL A 601 -23.95 15.56 -19.46
C VAL A 601 -22.61 16.29 -19.37
N GLY A 602 -21.61 15.85 -20.14
CA GLY A 602 -20.26 16.40 -20.13
C GLY A 602 -20.12 17.82 -20.70
N LEU A 603 -21.14 18.32 -21.42
CA LEU A 603 -21.20 19.71 -21.88
C LEU A 603 -21.54 20.69 -20.76
N ASP A 604 -22.12 20.23 -19.65
CA ASP A 604 -22.26 21.07 -18.45
C ASP A 604 -20.88 21.25 -17.82
N SER A 605 -20.35 22.48 -17.88
CA SER A 605 -19.00 22.80 -17.40
C SER A 605 -18.80 22.56 -15.90
N ARG A 606 -19.87 22.46 -15.11
CA ARG A 606 -19.81 22.11 -13.68
C ARG A 606 -19.50 20.63 -13.46
N ILE A 607 -19.78 19.79 -14.46
CA ILE A 607 -19.48 18.35 -14.47
C ILE A 607 -18.21 18.09 -15.26
N GLY A 608 -18.07 18.70 -16.44
CA GLY A 608 -16.97 18.48 -17.37
C GLY A 608 -17.05 17.15 -18.12
N SER A 609 -16.34 17.06 -19.25
CA SER A 609 -16.43 15.95 -20.21
C SER A 609 -15.51 14.77 -19.93
N LYS A 610 -14.53 14.92 -19.03
CA LYS A 610 -13.53 13.87 -18.75
C LYS A 610 -14.10 12.77 -17.84
N PHE A 611 -13.54 11.55 -17.92
CA PHE A 611 -13.93 10.41 -17.07
C PHE A 611 -15.43 10.04 -17.13
N LEU A 612 -16.08 10.31 -18.27
CA LEU A 612 -17.48 9.93 -18.57
C LEU A 612 -17.58 8.88 -19.68
N GLN A 613 -16.49 8.16 -19.96
CA GLN A 613 -16.52 7.06 -20.91
C GLN A 613 -17.02 5.81 -20.18
N ALA A 614 -18.16 5.27 -20.61
CA ALA A 614 -18.65 4.01 -20.07
C ALA A 614 -17.75 2.84 -20.51
N SER A 615 -17.58 1.87 -19.60
CA SER A 615 -16.69 0.72 -19.70
C SER A 615 -17.28 -0.48 -18.95
N VAL A 616 -16.61 -1.64 -19.01
CA VAL A 616 -17.02 -2.83 -18.24
C VAL A 616 -16.68 -2.70 -16.74
N GLY A 617 -15.70 -1.85 -16.41
CA GLY A 617 -15.25 -1.50 -15.07
C GLY A 617 -14.13 -0.45 -15.15
N PHE A 618 -13.60 -0.02 -14.00
CA PHE A 618 -12.32 0.70 -13.98
C PHE A 618 -11.24 -0.25 -13.47
N GLY A 619 -10.05 -0.20 -14.09
CA GLY A 619 -8.89 -1.00 -13.71
C GLY A 619 -7.74 -0.16 -13.17
N GLY A 620 -6.57 -0.80 -13.05
CA GLY A 620 -5.31 -0.18 -12.62
C GLY A 620 -5.05 -0.28 -11.11
N SER A 621 -3.78 -0.19 -10.75
CA SER A 621 -3.27 -0.38 -9.38
C SER A 621 -3.74 0.69 -8.38
N CYS A 622 -4.22 1.85 -8.86
CA CYS A 622 -4.55 3.02 -8.04
C CYS A 622 -6.00 3.05 -7.54
N PHE A 623 -7.02 2.97 -8.42
CA PHE A 623 -8.41 3.27 -8.04
C PHE A 623 -8.98 2.33 -6.99
N GLN A 624 -8.89 1.01 -7.23
CA GLN A 624 -9.39 0.02 -6.28
C GLN A 624 -8.68 0.15 -4.93
N LYS A 625 -7.34 0.21 -4.96
CA LYS A 625 -6.52 0.31 -3.76
C LYS A 625 -6.89 1.53 -2.93
N ASP A 626 -7.02 2.69 -3.56
CA ASP A 626 -7.27 3.95 -2.86
C ASP A 626 -8.69 4.06 -2.31
N ILE A 627 -9.69 3.56 -3.04
CA ILE A 627 -11.07 3.49 -2.53
C ILE A 627 -11.15 2.54 -1.34
N LEU A 628 -10.56 1.34 -1.43
CA LEU A 628 -10.57 0.39 -0.32
C LEU A 628 -9.81 0.94 0.90
N ASN A 629 -8.74 1.69 0.68
CA ASN A 629 -8.03 2.39 1.75
C ASN A 629 -8.90 3.48 2.38
N LEU A 630 -9.60 4.28 1.58
CA LEU A 630 -10.54 5.30 2.06
C LEU A 630 -11.68 4.67 2.87
N VAL A 631 -12.27 3.56 2.39
CA VAL A 631 -13.28 2.79 3.13
C VAL A 631 -12.72 2.34 4.49
N TYR A 632 -11.51 1.78 4.50
CA TYR A 632 -10.86 1.36 5.75
C TYR A 632 -10.62 2.53 6.71
N ILE A 633 -10.18 3.69 6.21
CA ILE A 633 -10.03 4.91 7.00
C ILE A 633 -11.37 5.32 7.61
N CYS A 634 -12.44 5.40 6.80
CA CYS A 634 -13.78 5.73 7.28
C CYS A 634 -14.24 4.78 8.39
N GLU A 635 -14.08 3.47 8.23
CA GLU A 635 -14.41 2.48 9.27
C GLU A 635 -13.58 2.68 10.55
N SER A 636 -12.27 2.93 10.42
CA SER A 636 -11.39 3.18 11.56
C SER A 636 -11.75 4.45 12.34
N LEU A 637 -12.36 5.43 11.67
CA LEU A 637 -12.89 6.66 12.26
C LEU A 637 -14.35 6.54 12.68
N ASN A 638 -14.93 5.34 12.63
CA ASN A 638 -16.32 5.05 12.99
C ASN A 638 -17.36 5.79 12.11
N LEU A 639 -17.01 6.06 10.85
CA LEU A 639 -17.84 6.71 9.81
C LEU A 639 -18.43 5.67 8.85
N ASN A 640 -19.20 4.71 9.39
CA ASN A 640 -19.67 3.53 8.65
C ASN A 640 -20.57 3.84 7.45
N GLU A 641 -21.38 4.90 7.52
CA GLU A 641 -22.23 5.32 6.39
C GLU A 641 -21.39 5.82 5.21
N VAL A 642 -20.34 6.59 5.50
CA VAL A 642 -19.39 7.10 4.49
C VAL A 642 -18.59 5.94 3.89
N ALA A 643 -18.16 5.00 4.72
CA ALA A 643 -17.50 3.77 4.26
C ALA A 643 -18.39 2.97 3.32
N THR A 644 -19.66 2.79 3.67
CA THR A 644 -20.65 2.06 2.84
C THR A 644 -20.85 2.73 1.49
N TYR A 645 -20.93 4.05 1.45
CA TYR A 645 -21.05 4.82 0.21
C TYR A 645 -19.84 4.59 -0.71
N TRP A 646 -18.61 4.75 -0.22
CA TRP A 646 -17.42 4.55 -1.04
C TRP A 646 -17.22 3.09 -1.45
N GLN A 647 -17.66 2.14 -0.63
CA GLN A 647 -17.66 0.72 -0.97
C GLN A 647 -18.57 0.42 -2.18
N GLN A 648 -19.68 1.15 -2.34
CA GLN A 648 -20.58 0.99 -3.50
C GLN A 648 -19.95 1.49 -4.80
N VAL A 649 -19.14 2.55 -4.75
CA VAL A 649 -18.37 3.04 -5.91
C VAL A 649 -17.45 1.94 -6.47
N PHE A 650 -16.98 1.05 -5.60
CA PHE A 650 -16.09 -0.07 -5.92
C PHE A 650 -16.82 -1.39 -6.25
N SER A 651 -18.15 -1.47 -6.20
CA SER A 651 -18.83 -2.78 -6.35
C SER A 651 -18.69 -3.35 -7.77
N GLY A 652 -17.61 -4.10 -8.03
CA GLY A 652 -17.39 -4.87 -9.23
C GLY A 652 -18.51 -5.89 -9.47
N LYS A 653 -18.85 -6.12 -10.72
CA LYS A 653 -19.87 -7.12 -11.07
C LYS A 653 -19.33 -8.52 -10.79
N GLN A 654 -20.16 -9.34 -10.15
CA GLN A 654 -19.92 -10.79 -10.06
C GLN A 654 -20.26 -11.43 -11.41
N ILE A 655 -19.33 -12.18 -12.00
CA ILE A 655 -19.48 -12.79 -13.31
C ILE A 655 -19.14 -14.28 -13.20
N ALA A 656 -20.06 -15.12 -13.66
CA ALA A 656 -19.82 -16.55 -13.76
C ALA A 656 -19.06 -16.87 -15.05
N VAL A 657 -17.98 -17.64 -14.96
CA VAL A 657 -17.26 -18.18 -16.11
C VAL A 657 -17.52 -19.69 -16.16
N LEU A 658 -18.24 -20.12 -17.19
CA LEU A 658 -18.57 -21.53 -17.40
C LEU A 658 -17.63 -22.14 -18.43
N GLY A 659 -16.80 -23.06 -17.96
CA GLY A 659 -15.76 -23.76 -18.71
C GLY A 659 -14.45 -23.00 -18.75
N PHE A 660 -13.36 -23.68 -18.37
CA PHE A 660 -12.01 -23.14 -18.31
C PHE A 660 -11.01 -23.89 -19.20
N ALA A 661 -11.26 -25.17 -19.50
CA ALA A 661 -10.46 -25.93 -20.45
C ALA A 661 -10.46 -25.27 -21.85
N PHE A 662 -9.45 -25.53 -22.67
CA PHE A 662 -9.41 -24.90 -24.01
C PHE A 662 -10.54 -25.40 -24.95
N LYS A 663 -11.07 -26.60 -24.67
CA LYS A 663 -12.19 -27.26 -25.36
C LYS A 663 -12.87 -28.27 -24.45
N LYS A 664 -14.03 -28.81 -24.88
CA LYS A 664 -14.72 -29.87 -24.11
C LYS A 664 -13.94 -31.19 -24.03
N ASN A 665 -14.27 -32.00 -23.03
CA ASN A 665 -13.76 -33.35 -22.78
C ASN A 665 -12.25 -33.43 -22.44
N THR A 666 -11.69 -32.37 -21.87
CA THR A 666 -10.30 -32.33 -21.37
C THR A 666 -10.19 -31.42 -20.15
N GLY A 667 -9.21 -31.68 -19.27
CA GLY A 667 -8.80 -30.75 -18.21
C GLY A 667 -7.62 -29.86 -18.61
N ASP A 668 -7.19 -29.91 -19.87
CA ASP A 668 -6.07 -29.12 -20.40
C ASP A 668 -6.48 -27.66 -20.59
N THR A 669 -5.67 -26.75 -20.04
CA THR A 669 -5.92 -25.31 -20.01
C THR A 669 -4.93 -24.51 -20.85
N ARG A 670 -3.92 -25.15 -21.44
CA ARG A 670 -2.89 -24.45 -22.23
C ARG A 670 -3.52 -23.69 -23.39
N GLU A 671 -3.16 -22.41 -23.50
CA GLU A 671 -3.71 -21.48 -24.49
C GLU A 671 -5.25 -21.41 -24.48
N SER A 672 -5.88 -21.67 -23.33
CA SER A 672 -7.33 -21.60 -23.20
C SER A 672 -7.81 -20.16 -23.39
N PRO A 673 -8.83 -19.93 -24.25
CA PRO A 673 -9.48 -18.63 -24.37
C PRO A 673 -10.07 -18.13 -23.03
N ALA A 674 -10.42 -19.06 -22.12
CA ALA A 674 -10.96 -18.72 -20.82
C ALA A 674 -9.96 -17.96 -19.95
N ILE A 675 -8.66 -18.28 -20.03
CA ILE A 675 -7.60 -17.56 -19.31
C ILE A 675 -7.60 -16.11 -19.74
N HIS A 676 -7.55 -15.85 -21.05
CA HIS A 676 -7.52 -14.49 -21.59
C HIS A 676 -8.76 -13.67 -21.22
N VAL A 677 -9.94 -14.28 -21.30
CA VAL A 677 -11.20 -13.63 -20.93
C VAL A 677 -11.23 -13.35 -19.43
N ALA A 678 -10.89 -14.32 -18.58
CA ALA A 678 -10.86 -14.16 -17.14
C ALA A 678 -9.87 -13.08 -16.71
N THR A 679 -8.65 -13.07 -17.27
CA THR A 679 -7.64 -12.04 -16.99
C THR A 679 -8.17 -10.65 -17.32
N LYS A 680 -8.80 -10.46 -18.49
CA LYS A 680 -9.40 -9.17 -18.85
C LYS A 680 -10.50 -8.75 -17.87
N LEU A 681 -11.38 -9.65 -17.48
CA LEU A 681 -12.45 -9.34 -16.53
C LEU A 681 -11.90 -9.00 -15.13
N LEU A 682 -10.84 -9.69 -14.70
CA LEU A 682 -10.16 -9.41 -13.44
C LEU A 682 -9.43 -8.06 -13.45
N LEU A 683 -8.78 -7.70 -14.56
CA LEU A 683 -8.16 -6.38 -14.75
C LEU A 683 -9.19 -5.24 -14.63
N GLU A 684 -10.44 -5.51 -15.01
CA GLU A 684 -11.58 -4.60 -14.94
C GLU A 684 -12.29 -4.64 -13.57
N GLY A 685 -11.74 -5.37 -12.59
CA GLY A 685 -12.25 -5.42 -11.22
C GLY A 685 -13.44 -6.35 -11.01
N ALA A 686 -13.77 -7.24 -11.95
CA ALA A 686 -14.84 -8.22 -11.78
C ALA A 686 -14.47 -9.28 -10.73
N LYS A 687 -15.49 -9.77 -10.01
CA LYS A 687 -15.37 -10.98 -9.19
C LYS A 687 -15.80 -12.18 -10.01
N LEU A 688 -14.87 -13.09 -10.27
CA LEU A 688 -15.12 -14.25 -11.12
C LEU A 688 -15.55 -15.46 -10.30
N HIS A 689 -16.65 -16.07 -10.71
CA HIS A 689 -17.12 -17.35 -10.19
C HIS A 689 -16.90 -18.39 -11.28
N ILE A 690 -15.86 -19.20 -11.15
CA ILE A 690 -15.41 -20.10 -12.22
C ILE A 690 -15.85 -21.52 -11.92
N TYR A 691 -16.45 -22.19 -12.91
CA TYR A 691 -16.76 -23.60 -12.88
C TYR A 691 -16.29 -24.27 -14.16
N ASP A 692 -15.53 -25.36 -14.02
CA ASP A 692 -15.23 -26.31 -15.10
C ASP A 692 -15.42 -27.75 -14.58
N PRO A 693 -16.05 -28.65 -15.35
CA PRO A 693 -16.28 -30.03 -14.91
C PRO A 693 -15.02 -30.90 -14.75
N LYS A 694 -13.87 -30.53 -15.34
CA LYS A 694 -12.67 -31.39 -15.43
C LYS A 694 -11.34 -30.71 -15.10
N VAL A 695 -11.25 -29.39 -15.13
CA VAL A 695 -10.03 -28.66 -14.73
C VAL A 695 -9.93 -28.61 -13.21
N ASP A 696 -8.75 -28.91 -12.67
CA ASP A 696 -8.48 -28.81 -11.23
C ASP A 696 -8.44 -27.35 -10.76
N HIS A 697 -8.95 -27.08 -9.56
CA HIS A 697 -8.96 -25.75 -8.95
C HIS A 697 -7.55 -25.16 -8.80
N SER A 698 -6.54 -25.98 -8.49
CA SER A 698 -5.16 -25.52 -8.39
C SER A 698 -4.62 -25.05 -9.74
N GLN A 699 -4.97 -25.77 -10.81
CA GLN A 699 -4.54 -25.42 -12.17
C GLN A 699 -5.15 -24.08 -12.61
N ILE A 700 -6.44 -23.86 -12.35
CA ILE A 700 -7.11 -22.58 -12.67
C ILE A 700 -6.41 -21.42 -11.96
N LEU A 701 -6.08 -21.58 -10.68
CA LEU A 701 -5.38 -20.53 -9.93
C LEU A 701 -3.95 -20.34 -10.43
N GLU A 702 -3.22 -21.39 -10.74
CA GLU A 702 -1.87 -21.30 -11.28
C GLU A 702 -1.85 -20.55 -12.61
N ASP A 703 -2.77 -20.88 -13.52
CA ASP A 703 -2.89 -20.22 -14.83
C ASP A 703 -3.21 -18.73 -14.68
N LEU A 704 -4.11 -18.36 -13.77
CA LEU A 704 -4.50 -16.95 -13.54
C LEU A 704 -3.51 -16.17 -12.68
N THR A 705 -2.69 -16.84 -11.87
CA THR A 705 -1.66 -16.20 -11.02
C THR A 705 -0.26 -16.27 -11.60
N HIS A 706 -0.12 -16.84 -12.81
CA HIS A 706 1.15 -16.94 -13.48
C HIS A 706 1.77 -15.54 -13.73
N PRO A 707 3.08 -15.34 -13.53
CA PRO A 707 3.72 -14.02 -13.69
C PRO A 707 3.57 -13.39 -15.08
N ASN A 708 3.43 -14.21 -16.12
CA ASN A 708 3.18 -13.72 -17.48
C ASN A 708 1.73 -13.22 -17.70
N VAL A 709 0.82 -13.49 -16.75
CA VAL A 709 -0.61 -13.19 -16.84
C VAL A 709 -0.99 -12.03 -15.93
N THR A 710 -0.40 -11.98 -14.72
CA THR A 710 -0.68 -10.91 -13.75
C THR A 710 0.55 -10.55 -12.93
N GLU A 711 0.70 -9.26 -12.63
CA GLU A 711 1.68 -8.75 -11.67
C GLU A 711 1.16 -8.81 -10.22
N GLU A 712 -0.15 -9.05 -10.03
CA GLU A 712 -0.84 -9.01 -8.73
C GLU A 712 -1.56 -10.34 -8.40
N PRO A 713 -0.82 -11.45 -8.15
CA PRO A 713 -1.41 -12.78 -7.95
C PRO A 713 -2.31 -12.87 -6.70
N GLU A 714 -2.03 -12.08 -5.66
CA GLU A 714 -2.88 -12.03 -4.46
C GLU A 714 -4.24 -11.39 -4.71
N GLN A 715 -4.29 -10.38 -5.59
CA GLN A 715 -5.56 -9.76 -5.98
C GLN A 715 -6.42 -10.74 -6.77
N VAL A 716 -5.82 -11.48 -7.71
CA VAL A 716 -6.49 -12.56 -8.45
C VAL A 716 -7.08 -13.60 -7.49
N ARG A 717 -6.31 -14.07 -6.51
CA ARG A 717 -6.83 -15.02 -5.49
C ARG A 717 -8.01 -14.47 -4.70
N SER A 718 -8.06 -13.16 -4.46
CA SER A 718 -9.15 -12.52 -3.72
C SER A 718 -10.42 -12.32 -4.56
N ASN A 719 -10.29 -12.25 -5.89
CA ASN A 719 -11.37 -11.95 -6.82
C ASN A 719 -11.85 -13.18 -7.60
N VAL A 720 -11.19 -14.33 -7.48
CA VAL A 720 -11.62 -15.61 -8.10
C VAL A 720 -12.19 -16.53 -7.02
N VAL A 721 -13.44 -16.95 -7.23
CA VAL A 721 -14.11 -17.98 -6.45
C VAL A 721 -14.32 -19.18 -7.36
N LEU A 722 -13.79 -20.34 -6.96
CA LEU A 722 -13.92 -21.57 -7.71
C LEU A 722 -15.07 -22.40 -7.14
N HIS A 723 -15.93 -22.87 -8.03
CA HIS A 723 -17.12 -23.65 -7.68
C HIS A 723 -17.00 -25.08 -8.18
N SER A 724 -17.75 -25.98 -7.55
CA SER A 724 -17.83 -27.39 -7.94
C SER A 724 -19.08 -27.73 -8.75
N ASP A 725 -19.99 -26.76 -8.94
CA ASP A 725 -21.19 -26.92 -9.75
C ASP A 725 -21.57 -25.60 -10.43
N PRO A 726 -22.28 -25.65 -11.58
CA PRO A 726 -22.60 -24.45 -12.35
C PRO A 726 -23.71 -23.60 -11.71
N TYR A 727 -24.52 -24.16 -10.80
CA TYR A 727 -25.61 -23.41 -10.16
C TYR A 727 -25.07 -22.49 -9.05
N SER A 728 -24.15 -22.99 -8.23
CA SER A 728 -23.44 -22.16 -7.24
C SER A 728 -22.55 -21.11 -7.90
N ALA A 729 -21.92 -21.44 -9.03
CA ALA A 729 -21.13 -20.50 -9.81
C ALA A 729 -21.96 -19.32 -10.34
N THR A 730 -23.22 -19.58 -10.73
CA THR A 730 -24.09 -18.57 -11.36
C THR A 730 -24.98 -17.82 -10.37
N ALA A 731 -25.20 -18.35 -9.16
CA ALA A 731 -26.01 -17.69 -8.13
C ALA A 731 -25.45 -16.32 -7.72
N GLY A 732 -26.31 -15.30 -7.69
CA GLY A 732 -25.94 -13.92 -7.31
C GLY A 732 -25.07 -13.18 -8.34
N THR A 733 -24.78 -13.79 -9.49
CA THR A 733 -23.97 -13.16 -10.54
C THR A 733 -24.82 -12.27 -11.47
N HIS A 734 -24.16 -11.32 -12.13
CA HIS A 734 -24.78 -10.38 -13.08
C HIS A 734 -24.74 -10.90 -14.51
N ALA A 735 -23.73 -11.70 -14.84
CA ALA A 735 -23.50 -12.22 -16.17
C ALA A 735 -22.90 -13.63 -16.12
N ILE A 736 -23.22 -14.42 -17.14
CA ILE A 736 -22.59 -15.70 -17.43
C ILE A 736 -21.76 -15.53 -18.70
N VAL A 737 -20.51 -15.95 -18.68
CA VAL A 737 -19.64 -16.03 -19.85
C VAL A 737 -19.31 -17.49 -20.09
N LEU A 738 -19.80 -18.03 -21.21
CA LEU A 738 -19.56 -19.43 -21.59
C LEU A 738 -18.32 -19.50 -22.49
N CYS A 739 -17.24 -20.04 -21.93
CA CYS A 739 -15.93 -20.08 -22.57
C CYS A 739 -15.58 -21.45 -23.15
N THR A 740 -16.25 -22.53 -22.72
CA THR A 740 -15.98 -23.89 -23.19
C THR A 740 -17.27 -24.65 -23.48
N GLU A 741 -17.29 -25.39 -24.58
CA GLU A 741 -18.48 -26.08 -25.10
C GLU A 741 -18.84 -27.39 -24.38
N TRP A 742 -18.82 -27.44 -23.05
CA TRP A 742 -19.20 -28.65 -22.31
C TRP A 742 -20.67 -29.04 -22.55
N ASP A 743 -20.93 -30.31 -22.86
CA ASP A 743 -22.28 -30.79 -23.19
C ASP A 743 -23.25 -30.64 -22.00
N GLU A 744 -22.73 -30.67 -20.76
CA GLU A 744 -23.49 -30.40 -19.53
C GLU A 744 -24.17 -29.02 -19.55
N PHE A 745 -23.54 -28.00 -20.14
CA PHE A 745 -24.07 -26.64 -20.13
C PHE A 745 -25.35 -26.47 -20.97
N MET A 746 -25.57 -27.34 -21.95
CA MET A 746 -26.80 -27.36 -22.75
C MET A 746 -28.00 -27.93 -21.96
N MET A 747 -27.72 -28.71 -20.91
CA MET A 747 -28.71 -29.45 -20.12
C MET A 747 -29.11 -28.71 -18.82
N LEU A 748 -28.54 -27.52 -18.58
CA LEU A 748 -28.78 -26.77 -17.35
C LEU A 748 -30.20 -26.18 -17.30
N ASP A 749 -30.75 -26.12 -16.09
CA ASP A 749 -32.00 -25.41 -15.84
C ASP A 749 -31.76 -23.91 -15.78
N PHE A 750 -31.83 -23.25 -16.94
CA PHE A 750 -31.66 -21.81 -17.06
C PHE A 750 -32.78 -21.01 -16.40
N GLY A 751 -33.96 -21.58 -16.16
CA GLY A 751 -35.02 -20.94 -15.38
C GLY A 751 -34.63 -20.79 -13.91
N ARG A 752 -34.08 -21.86 -13.32
CA ARG A 752 -33.50 -21.84 -11.97
C ARG A 752 -32.32 -20.87 -11.87
N ILE A 753 -31.40 -20.94 -12.82
CA ILE A 753 -30.23 -20.04 -12.87
C ILE A 753 -30.70 -18.59 -12.94
N TYR A 754 -31.60 -18.27 -13.86
CA TYR A 754 -32.18 -16.94 -13.98
C TYR A 754 -32.79 -16.47 -12.66
N GLY A 755 -33.59 -17.30 -11.98
CA GLY A 755 -34.19 -16.96 -10.68
C GLY A 755 -33.18 -16.56 -9.60
N SER A 756 -31.96 -17.09 -9.66
CA SER A 756 -30.89 -16.86 -8.67
C SER A 756 -29.92 -15.72 -9.02
N MET A 757 -29.94 -15.21 -10.26
CA MET A 757 -29.03 -14.16 -10.72
C MET A 757 -29.51 -12.74 -10.39
N MET A 758 -28.61 -11.76 -10.46
CA MET A 758 -28.97 -10.33 -10.45
C MET A 758 -29.66 -9.93 -11.76
N LYS A 759 -30.48 -8.87 -11.75
CA LYS A 759 -31.22 -8.39 -12.92
C LYS A 759 -30.79 -6.98 -13.34
N PRO A 760 -30.70 -6.67 -14.66
CA PRO A 760 -30.84 -7.59 -15.79
C PRO A 760 -29.75 -8.67 -15.81
N ALA A 761 -30.11 -9.90 -16.22
CA ALA A 761 -29.19 -11.05 -16.23
C ALA A 761 -28.67 -11.28 -17.66
N TYR A 762 -27.35 -11.31 -17.82
CA TYR A 762 -26.71 -11.47 -19.14
C TYR A 762 -26.14 -12.86 -19.35
N ILE A 763 -26.20 -13.34 -20.60
CA ILE A 763 -25.46 -14.51 -21.05
C ILE A 763 -24.64 -14.14 -22.29
N PHE A 764 -23.34 -14.36 -22.21
CA PHE A 764 -22.40 -14.26 -23.32
C PHE A 764 -22.00 -15.66 -23.76
N ASP A 765 -22.62 -16.17 -24.81
CA ASP A 765 -22.32 -17.48 -25.37
C ASP A 765 -21.16 -17.39 -26.38
N GLY A 766 -19.95 -17.67 -25.90
CA GLY A 766 -18.72 -17.68 -26.69
C GLY A 766 -18.54 -18.92 -27.56
N ARG A 767 -19.39 -19.94 -27.43
CA ARG A 767 -19.25 -21.23 -28.16
C ARG A 767 -20.45 -21.60 -29.03
N LYS A 768 -21.54 -20.82 -28.98
CA LYS A 768 -22.77 -21.02 -29.76
C LYS A 768 -23.43 -22.37 -29.50
N ILE A 769 -23.43 -22.82 -28.25
CA ILE A 769 -24.02 -24.11 -27.88
C ILE A 769 -25.37 -23.99 -27.19
N LEU A 770 -25.79 -22.78 -26.79
CA LEU A 770 -27.04 -22.57 -26.07
C LEU A 770 -28.20 -22.25 -27.01
N ASP A 771 -29.41 -22.62 -26.62
CA ASP A 771 -30.65 -22.17 -27.28
C ASP A 771 -30.96 -20.73 -26.88
N HIS A 772 -30.48 -19.79 -27.69
CA HIS A 772 -30.65 -18.35 -27.45
C HIS A 772 -32.11 -17.90 -27.41
N GLU A 773 -33.01 -18.51 -28.19
CA GLU A 773 -34.42 -18.11 -28.18
C GLU A 773 -35.11 -18.50 -26.88
N SER A 774 -34.82 -19.70 -26.38
CA SER A 774 -35.32 -20.16 -25.08
C SER A 774 -34.77 -19.31 -23.94
N LEU A 775 -33.50 -18.93 -23.97
CA LEU A 775 -32.89 -18.04 -22.97
C LEU A 775 -33.53 -16.63 -22.97
N ILE A 776 -33.80 -16.06 -24.14
CA ILE A 776 -34.48 -14.77 -24.27
C ILE A 776 -35.92 -14.86 -23.73
N LYS A 777 -36.62 -15.98 -23.96
CA LYS A 777 -37.97 -16.23 -23.41
C LYS A 777 -37.95 -16.34 -21.88
N VAL A 778 -36.91 -16.94 -21.29
CA VAL A 778 -36.72 -16.97 -19.83
C VAL A 778 -36.48 -15.57 -19.26
N GLY A 779 -35.87 -14.67 -20.03
CA GLY A 779 -35.68 -13.26 -19.69
C GLY A 779 -34.23 -12.79 -19.72
N PHE A 780 -33.28 -13.63 -20.17
CA PHE A 780 -31.88 -13.24 -20.31
C PHE A 780 -31.66 -12.24 -21.44
N GLU A 781 -30.71 -11.35 -21.23
CA GLU A 781 -30.08 -10.57 -22.30
C GLU A 781 -28.93 -11.40 -22.89
N VAL A 782 -29.14 -11.93 -24.09
CA VAL A 782 -28.23 -12.90 -24.71
C VAL A 782 -27.39 -12.24 -25.79
N GLN A 783 -26.07 -12.40 -25.67
CA GLN A 783 -25.07 -12.03 -26.68
C GLN A 783 -24.31 -13.27 -27.12
N THR A 784 -24.00 -13.39 -28.41
CA THR A 784 -23.21 -14.50 -28.94
C THR A 784 -22.30 -14.03 -30.07
N ILE A 785 -21.18 -14.72 -30.26
CA ILE A 785 -20.19 -14.35 -31.27
C ILE A 785 -20.81 -14.33 -32.67
N GLY A 786 -20.57 -13.27 -33.45
CA GLY A 786 -20.97 -13.24 -34.87
C GLY A 786 -22.49 -13.23 -35.14
N ARG A 787 -23.34 -12.89 -34.16
CA ARG A 787 -24.78 -12.67 -34.37
C ARG A 787 -25.30 -11.59 -33.42
N ARG A 788 -25.94 -10.55 -33.95
CA ARG A 788 -26.71 -9.59 -33.14
C ARG A 788 -28.08 -10.21 -32.85
N LEU A 789 -28.36 -10.49 -31.58
CA LEU A 789 -29.67 -10.94 -31.12
C LEU A 789 -30.44 -9.71 -30.65
N VAL A 790 -31.59 -9.42 -31.27
CA VAL A 790 -32.47 -8.30 -30.90
C VAL A 790 -33.74 -8.90 -30.33
N ARG A 791 -34.17 -8.43 -29.15
CA ARG A 791 -35.47 -8.81 -28.57
C ARG A 791 -36.58 -8.54 -29.58
N ALA A 792 -37.31 -9.58 -29.97
CA ALA A 792 -38.50 -9.47 -30.81
C ALA A 792 -39.61 -8.75 -30.01
N GLY A 793 -39.57 -7.42 -30.04
CA GLY A 793 -40.49 -6.54 -29.31
C GLY A 793 -40.24 -5.04 -29.53
N LEU A 794 -39.06 -4.65 -30.06
CA LEU A 794 -38.71 -3.25 -30.34
C LEU A 794 -38.32 -2.95 -31.80
N ALA A 795 -38.58 -3.89 -32.72
CA ALA A 795 -38.49 -3.59 -34.15
C ALA A 795 -39.67 -2.69 -34.54
N ARG A 796 -39.49 -1.36 -34.43
CA ARG A 796 -40.33 -0.40 -35.15
C ARG A 796 -40.34 -0.80 -36.63
N SER A 797 -41.53 -0.89 -37.19
CA SER A 797 -41.78 -1.02 -38.62
C SER A 797 -41.07 0.09 -39.39
N CYS A 798 -39.87 -0.19 -39.91
CA CYS A 798 -39.37 0.56 -41.06
C CYS A 798 -40.18 0.11 -42.27
N GLY A 799 -41.26 0.85 -42.53
CA GLY A 799 -41.96 0.78 -43.80
C GLY A 799 -40.99 1.08 -44.93
N SER A 800 -41.04 0.23 -45.94
CA SER A 800 -40.45 0.47 -47.26
C SER A 800 -40.81 1.86 -47.77
N ILE A 801 -39.82 2.70 -48.03
CA ILE A 801 -39.95 3.76 -49.04
C ILE A 801 -39.00 3.38 -50.17
N ALA A 802 -39.58 2.67 -51.12
CA ALA A 802 -39.10 2.63 -52.49
C ALA A 802 -39.66 3.86 -53.23
N GLN A 803 -38.82 4.48 -54.06
CA GLN A 803 -39.17 5.41 -55.15
C GLN A 803 -39.93 6.69 -54.78
N VAL A 804 -39.22 7.83 -54.73
CA VAL A 804 -39.15 8.91 -55.74
C VAL A 804 -38.21 9.99 -55.21
#